data_AF-A0A2T1F4P4-F1
#
_entry.id   AF-A0A2T1F4P4-F1
#
_cell.length_a   1.000
_cell.length_b   1.000
_cell.length_c   1.000
_cell.angle_alpha   90.00
_cell.angle_beta   90.00
_cell.angle_gamma   90.00
#
_symmetry.space_group_name_H-M   'P 1'
#
loop_
_entity.id
_entity.type
_entity.pdbx_description
1 polymer ?
#
loop_
_entity_poly.entity_id
_entity_poly.type
_entity_poly.pdbx_seq_one_letter_code
_entity_poly.pdbx_strand_id
1 'polypeptide(L)'
;MAFPENQATAAASFQVSNYNQQEGKLEEVLTSYLCALELNPNFDAVHYQVWTALAPLQKWEEAAAWYRQALEINPNAGLAYHHLGAALAGLKQTEEAITCYHQAIELNPNFLGTYLVLGDTLAAAERWDEAIISYRRALELNPNFDAVHYQVWTALAPLQKWEEAVAWYRQALEINPNAALAHHHLGAALAGLENWEAAAASYRQAIELNPHCHWTYLLLKDAIKNLHLNEEIAFCRRAIEIDPDFRHYQLLSAALAKKDHLNEAVSAYHQAVLLQPYTAETYLPFGMLLTLQGKVNEAIAIYQHALQLRADCVEAYCNLAYIWSQQNQWDEAQNSYRRACEIAAEVANIDWLAAHFQTASRYRVIDINSLNYSQTEFLENAGFSLEHLTCKLNVSNRERVLETGHIELICPLSQEKVRSDQSFFIDRGCHVTFYRFLGSQVFYLISISYLTKDSLFPLSALYFPNKELIIFMFDKNHKNKNYENYTIQAVNTFKSYTLHYLEDCKFYLDNKISKKLSTVLGGVDRNIGHYFLNEVSAIKELYETGKLNQLKALLVTSNYLDIKEIIPEITAESPNLLTYNVEHKLPASVFQICLRNNLLVLPLGCANMSEDLLDRINDVALKKCQPEFLDKVLESRQHFPLLWISIRTHKRVWLSQVEGIVNIIKKLALDFPNVGVIFDGVPRDQAVMEKIAYLIPSTIETYNALDCTVSETIVWARAIDLFVAPFGAGMIFTCIANKPGVAHGPRGWCPPDPFCPIPRKDGVLVIPIPSNSIVDCLDSQYHALTSRNYGCDWQVIYNEVMKILENLQRKRIAVRSA
;
A
#
# COMPACT_ATOMS: atom_id res chain seq x y z
N MET A 1 -14.34 -60.67 68.52
CA MET A 1 -15.67 -60.05 68.28
C MET A 1 -15.41 -58.71 67.62
N ALA A 2 -15.70 -58.63 66.33
CA ALA A 2 -15.61 -57.41 65.55
C ALA A 2 -16.63 -56.39 66.08
N PHE A 3 -16.16 -55.20 66.43
CA PHE A 3 -16.96 -53.99 66.59
C PHE A 3 -16.51 -53.01 65.51
N PRO A 4 -17.42 -52.29 64.84
CA PRO A 4 -17.32 -52.07 63.40
C PRO A 4 -16.73 -50.71 63.03
N GLU A 5 -15.96 -50.70 61.94
CA GLU A 5 -15.42 -49.56 61.18
C GLU A 5 -16.47 -48.53 60.70
N ASN A 6 -17.73 -48.65 61.11
CA ASN A 6 -18.89 -47.91 60.58
C ASN A 6 -19.41 -46.78 61.48
N GLN A 7 -18.87 -46.55 62.69
CA GLN A 7 -19.32 -45.43 63.54
C GLN A 7 -18.43 -44.18 63.47
N ALA A 8 -17.11 -44.34 63.27
CA ALA A 8 -16.21 -43.21 63.05
C ALA A 8 -16.38 -42.58 61.66
N THR A 9 -16.61 -43.42 60.64
CA THR A 9 -16.92 -43.02 59.26
C THR A 9 -18.33 -42.41 59.14
N ALA A 10 -19.32 -42.90 59.89
CA ALA A 10 -20.66 -42.32 59.89
C ALA A 10 -20.74 -40.97 60.62
N ALA A 11 -20.00 -40.77 61.73
CA ALA A 11 -19.97 -39.49 62.44
C ALA A 11 -19.31 -38.37 61.60
N ALA A 12 -18.25 -38.71 60.85
CA ALA A 12 -17.60 -37.77 59.93
C ALA A 12 -18.45 -37.48 58.67
N SER A 13 -19.24 -38.45 58.18
CA SER A 13 -20.04 -38.29 56.96
C SER A 13 -21.38 -37.55 57.19
N PHE A 14 -21.98 -37.66 58.38
CA PHE A 14 -23.30 -37.08 58.66
C PHE A 14 -23.28 -35.58 59.00
N GLN A 15 -22.12 -35.00 59.36
CA GLN A 15 -22.00 -33.57 59.66
C GLN A 15 -21.70 -32.70 58.42
N VAL A 16 -21.41 -33.31 57.27
CA VAL A 16 -20.90 -32.64 56.05
C VAL A 16 -21.99 -31.91 55.24
N SER A 17 -23.28 -32.14 55.50
CA SER A 17 -24.33 -31.60 54.62
C SER A 17 -24.96 -30.27 55.06
N ASN A 18 -24.64 -29.68 56.23
CA ASN A 18 -25.50 -28.61 56.77
C ASN A 18 -24.85 -27.48 57.59
N TYR A 19 -23.63 -27.02 57.27
CA TYR A 19 -23.02 -25.90 58.00
C TYR A 19 -22.47 -24.78 57.12
N ASN A 20 -23.38 -24.04 56.49
CA ASN A 20 -23.14 -22.65 56.12
C ASN A 20 -23.71 -21.73 57.22
N GLN A 21 -22.89 -20.77 57.70
CA GLN A 21 -23.26 -19.56 58.46
C GLN A 21 -23.14 -19.47 60.01
N GLN A 22 -22.14 -20.06 60.69
CA GLN A 22 -21.72 -19.53 62.01
C GLN A 22 -20.20 -19.68 62.24
N GLU A 23 -19.48 -18.55 62.42
CA GLU A 23 -18.01 -18.49 62.61
C GLU A 23 -17.50 -19.37 63.77
N GLY A 24 -18.28 -19.55 64.83
CA GLY A 24 -17.87 -20.36 65.99
C GLY A 24 -17.85 -21.88 65.78
N LYS A 25 -18.38 -22.39 64.66
CA LYS A 25 -18.42 -23.85 64.39
C LYS A 25 -17.43 -24.30 63.33
N LEU A 26 -16.84 -23.36 62.58
CA LEU A 26 -15.82 -23.68 61.59
C LEU A 26 -14.54 -24.17 62.29
N GLU A 27 -14.12 -23.53 63.39
CA GLU A 27 -12.97 -23.98 64.18
C GLU A 27 -13.20 -25.37 64.80
N GLU A 28 -14.40 -25.66 65.32
CA GLU A 28 -14.76 -26.99 65.84
C GLU A 28 -14.71 -28.06 64.75
N VAL A 29 -15.19 -27.74 63.55
CA VAL A 29 -15.17 -28.64 62.38
C VAL A 29 -13.74 -28.88 61.88
N LEU A 30 -12.93 -27.83 61.76
CA LEU A 30 -11.52 -27.92 61.36
C LEU A 30 -10.69 -28.72 62.38
N THR A 31 -10.98 -28.56 63.68
CA THR A 31 -10.36 -29.35 64.76
C THR A 31 -10.78 -30.82 64.67
N SER A 32 -12.06 -31.09 64.44
CA SER A 32 -12.58 -32.46 64.22
C SER A 32 -11.91 -33.14 63.03
N TYR A 33 -11.66 -32.39 61.95
CA TYR A 33 -10.93 -32.88 60.78
C TYR A 33 -9.45 -33.16 61.05
N LEU A 34 -8.78 -32.39 61.93
CA LEU A 34 -7.43 -32.72 62.38
C LEU A 34 -7.41 -33.99 63.24
N CYS A 35 -8.35 -34.15 64.18
CA CYS A 35 -8.48 -35.40 64.95
C CYS A 35 -8.76 -36.61 64.04
N ALA A 36 -9.53 -36.42 62.96
CA ALA A 36 -9.75 -37.47 61.97
C ALA A 36 -8.46 -37.88 61.25
N LEU A 37 -7.56 -36.92 60.97
CA LEU A 37 -6.22 -37.20 60.42
C LEU A 37 -5.28 -37.82 61.45
N GLU A 38 -5.38 -37.50 62.75
CA GLU A 38 -4.61 -38.19 63.79
C GLU A 38 -4.98 -39.67 63.91
N LEU A 39 -6.27 -39.99 63.74
CA LEU A 39 -6.78 -41.36 63.76
C LEU A 39 -6.49 -42.12 62.45
N ASN A 40 -6.54 -41.44 61.31
CA ASN A 40 -6.19 -41.97 60.00
C ASN A 40 -5.43 -40.93 59.16
N PRO A 41 -4.08 -40.93 59.22
CA PRO A 41 -3.26 -39.92 58.55
C PRO A 41 -3.40 -39.86 57.03
N ASN A 42 -3.91 -40.92 56.38
CA ASN A 42 -4.06 -41.01 54.93
C ASN A 42 -5.51 -40.71 54.47
N PHE A 43 -6.29 -39.99 55.27
CA PHE A 43 -7.69 -39.72 54.95
C PHE A 43 -7.86 -38.52 53.99
N ASP A 44 -7.50 -38.72 52.72
CA ASP A 44 -7.45 -37.70 51.67
C ASP A 44 -8.74 -36.89 51.48
N ALA A 45 -9.91 -37.51 51.72
CA ALA A 45 -11.20 -36.86 51.58
C ALA A 45 -11.34 -35.61 52.48
N VAL A 46 -10.66 -35.57 53.62
CA VAL A 46 -10.69 -34.45 54.57
C VAL A 46 -10.07 -33.19 53.94
N HIS A 47 -8.96 -33.33 53.22
CA HIS A 47 -8.28 -32.20 52.58
C HIS A 47 -9.19 -31.51 51.56
N TYR A 48 -9.95 -32.29 50.78
CA TYR A 48 -10.92 -31.76 49.84
C TYR A 48 -12.08 -31.03 50.55
N GLN A 49 -12.64 -31.63 51.62
CA GLN A 49 -13.74 -31.02 52.37
C GLN A 49 -13.34 -29.67 52.99
N VAL A 50 -12.13 -29.58 53.57
CA VAL A 50 -11.59 -28.33 54.11
C VAL A 50 -11.41 -27.27 53.03
N TRP A 51 -10.87 -27.64 51.87
CA TRP A 51 -10.72 -26.72 50.73
C TRP A 51 -12.08 -26.16 50.28
N THR A 52 -13.09 -27.04 50.12
CA THR A 52 -14.43 -26.62 49.70
C THR A 52 -15.15 -25.74 50.73
N ALA A 53 -14.79 -25.84 52.02
CA ALA A 53 -15.35 -24.99 53.07
C ALA A 53 -14.69 -23.60 53.12
N LEU A 54 -13.37 -23.51 52.94
CA LEU A 54 -12.60 -22.28 53.13
C LEU A 54 -12.38 -21.47 51.85
N ALA A 55 -12.17 -22.12 50.70
CA ALA A 55 -11.83 -21.45 49.45
C ALA A 55 -12.91 -20.49 48.92
N PRO A 56 -14.24 -20.82 48.95
CA PRO A 56 -15.28 -19.89 48.53
C PRO A 56 -15.37 -18.63 49.40
N LEU A 57 -14.93 -18.72 50.67
CA LEU A 57 -14.90 -17.62 51.63
C LEU A 57 -13.60 -16.82 51.57
N GLN A 58 -12.63 -17.23 50.73
CA GLN A 58 -11.30 -16.61 50.60
C GLN A 58 -10.52 -16.51 51.92
N LYS A 59 -10.77 -17.45 52.85
CA LYS A 59 -10.11 -17.55 54.16
C LYS A 59 -8.74 -18.22 54.02
N TRP A 60 -7.84 -17.57 53.29
CA TRP A 60 -6.57 -18.16 52.86
C TRP A 60 -5.57 -18.37 54.02
N GLU A 61 -5.52 -17.46 55.00
CA GLU A 61 -4.66 -17.59 56.18
C GLU A 61 -5.06 -18.79 57.05
N GLU A 62 -6.37 -18.97 57.25
CA GLU A 62 -6.94 -20.07 58.04
C GLU A 62 -6.72 -21.41 57.34
N ALA A 63 -6.89 -21.46 56.01
CA ALA A 63 -6.58 -22.63 55.20
C ALA A 63 -5.09 -22.98 55.29
N ALA A 64 -4.20 -22.00 55.13
CA ALA A 64 -2.76 -22.21 55.19
C ALA A 64 -2.31 -22.69 56.58
N ALA A 65 -2.86 -22.14 57.67
CA ALA A 65 -2.57 -22.60 59.02
C ALA A 65 -3.04 -24.04 59.24
N TRP A 66 -4.24 -24.38 58.79
CA TRP A 66 -4.79 -25.74 58.91
C TRP A 66 -3.98 -26.76 58.13
N TYR A 67 -3.62 -26.50 56.87
CA TYR A 67 -2.82 -27.43 56.07
C TYR A 67 -1.40 -27.60 56.62
N ARG A 68 -0.80 -26.57 57.24
CA ARG A 68 0.48 -26.74 57.95
C ARG A 68 0.35 -27.71 59.13
N GLN A 69 -0.70 -27.60 59.94
CA GLN A 69 -0.98 -28.55 61.01
C GLN A 69 -1.25 -29.96 60.49
N ALA A 70 -2.02 -30.08 59.40
CA ALA A 70 -2.26 -31.37 58.76
C ALA A 70 -0.96 -32.03 58.25
N LEU A 71 -0.01 -31.23 57.76
CA LEU A 71 1.30 -31.69 57.33
C LEU A 71 2.25 -32.06 58.49
N GLU A 72 2.05 -31.50 59.68
CA GLU A 72 2.74 -31.99 60.90
C GLU A 72 2.29 -33.41 61.27
N ILE A 73 1.01 -33.72 61.05
CA ILE A 73 0.42 -35.05 61.30
C ILE A 73 0.84 -36.04 60.21
N ASN A 74 0.77 -35.63 58.94
CA ASN A 74 1.21 -36.45 57.80
C ASN A 74 2.06 -35.63 56.80
N PRO A 75 3.40 -35.68 56.91
CA PRO A 75 4.29 -34.99 55.99
C PRO A 75 4.25 -35.50 54.55
N ASN A 76 3.61 -36.65 54.28
CA ASN A 76 3.54 -37.27 52.95
C ASN A 76 2.18 -37.04 52.27
N ALA A 77 1.34 -36.13 52.80
CA ALA A 77 0.03 -35.82 52.23
C ALA A 77 0.13 -34.88 51.02
N GLY A 78 0.25 -35.43 49.80
CA GLY A 78 0.38 -34.63 48.57
C GLY A 78 -0.77 -33.65 48.31
N LEU A 79 -2.02 -34.01 48.63
CA LEU A 79 -3.18 -33.12 48.50
C LEU A 79 -3.14 -31.96 49.51
N ALA A 80 -2.56 -32.16 50.70
CA ALA A 80 -2.40 -31.09 51.67
C ALA A 80 -1.41 -30.03 51.17
N TYR A 81 -0.29 -30.45 50.57
CA TYR A 81 0.65 -29.52 49.92
C TYR A 81 0.02 -28.78 48.72
N HIS A 82 -0.81 -29.45 47.91
CA HIS A 82 -1.52 -28.80 46.80
C HIS A 82 -2.43 -27.67 47.29
N HIS A 83 -3.27 -27.95 48.30
CA HIS A 83 -4.19 -26.95 48.83
C HIS A 83 -3.49 -25.86 49.66
N LEU A 84 -2.39 -26.19 50.35
CA LEU A 84 -1.53 -25.20 50.98
C LEU A 84 -0.93 -24.25 49.94
N GLY A 85 -0.39 -24.77 48.84
CA GLY A 85 0.12 -23.96 47.73
C GLY A 85 -0.94 -23.02 47.17
N ALA A 86 -2.18 -23.50 46.99
CA ALA A 86 -3.29 -22.67 46.50
C ALA A 86 -3.71 -21.57 47.49
N ALA A 87 -3.72 -21.85 48.80
CA ALA A 87 -3.95 -20.84 49.81
C ALA A 87 -2.83 -19.77 49.82
N LEU A 88 -1.56 -20.19 49.73
CA LEU A 88 -0.41 -19.28 49.69
C LEU A 88 -0.39 -18.41 48.42
N ALA A 89 -0.81 -18.97 47.27
CA ALA A 89 -1.00 -18.19 46.04
C ALA A 89 -2.09 -17.12 46.21
N GLY A 90 -3.20 -17.45 46.88
CA GLY A 90 -4.24 -16.48 47.27
C GLY A 90 -3.73 -15.37 48.19
N LEU A 91 -2.76 -15.68 49.06
CA LEU A 91 -2.05 -14.72 49.92
C LEU A 91 -0.93 -13.94 49.20
N LYS A 92 -0.72 -14.18 47.90
CA LYS A 92 0.37 -13.61 47.10
C LYS A 92 1.77 -14.00 47.59
N GLN A 93 1.90 -15.13 48.28
CA GLN A 93 3.17 -15.72 48.69
C GLN A 93 3.66 -16.70 47.62
N THR A 94 3.98 -16.15 46.45
CA THR A 94 4.19 -16.91 45.20
C THR A 94 5.29 -17.98 45.28
N GLU A 95 6.46 -17.67 45.84
CA GLU A 95 7.59 -18.63 45.91
C GLU A 95 7.33 -19.78 46.91
N GLU A 96 6.66 -19.50 48.02
CA GLU A 96 6.25 -20.54 48.96
C GLU A 96 5.17 -21.45 48.36
N ALA A 97 4.25 -20.86 47.57
CA ALA A 97 3.24 -21.61 46.82
C ALA A 97 3.88 -22.56 45.81
N ILE A 98 4.84 -22.07 45.01
CA ILE A 98 5.61 -22.88 44.04
C ILE A 98 6.32 -24.04 44.76
N THR A 99 6.95 -23.78 45.89
CA THR A 99 7.63 -24.81 46.70
C THR A 99 6.64 -25.90 47.15
N CYS A 100 5.47 -25.50 47.65
CA CYS A 100 4.42 -26.44 48.06
C CYS A 100 3.90 -27.27 46.88
N TYR A 101 3.71 -26.67 45.70
CA TYR A 101 3.29 -27.40 44.52
C TYR A 101 4.34 -28.41 44.03
N HIS A 102 5.63 -28.10 44.11
CA HIS A 102 6.68 -29.08 43.81
C HIS A 102 6.65 -30.27 44.78
N GLN A 103 6.46 -30.01 46.08
CA GLN A 103 6.30 -31.09 47.08
C GLN A 103 5.04 -31.93 46.81
N ALA A 104 3.93 -31.29 46.42
CA ALA A 104 2.71 -32.00 46.02
C ALA A 104 2.94 -32.89 44.78
N ILE A 105 3.76 -32.45 43.81
CA ILE A 105 4.13 -33.22 42.62
C ILE A 105 5.06 -34.39 42.96
N GLU A 106 6.03 -34.20 43.85
CA GLU A 106 6.93 -35.28 44.30
C GLU A 106 6.14 -36.42 44.96
N LEU A 107 5.13 -36.07 45.76
CA LEU A 107 4.29 -37.03 46.48
C LEU A 107 3.17 -37.62 45.62
N ASN A 108 2.61 -36.85 44.68
CA ASN A 108 1.55 -37.29 43.77
C ASN A 108 1.81 -36.80 42.33
N PRO A 109 2.69 -37.49 41.58
CA PRO A 109 3.13 -37.04 40.26
C PRO A 109 2.08 -37.16 39.17
N ASN A 110 0.94 -37.82 39.44
CA ASN A 110 -0.14 -38.04 38.48
C ASN A 110 -1.34 -37.11 38.70
N PHE A 111 -1.30 -36.21 39.67
CA PHE A 111 -2.39 -35.28 39.91
C PHE A 111 -2.29 -34.06 38.98
N LEU A 112 -3.01 -34.14 37.86
CA LEU A 112 -3.05 -33.12 36.80
C LEU A 112 -3.34 -31.71 37.33
N GLY A 113 -4.25 -31.59 38.31
CA GLY A 113 -4.65 -30.31 38.88
C GLY A 113 -3.48 -29.50 39.45
N THR A 114 -2.48 -30.15 40.05
CA THR A 114 -1.29 -29.47 40.61
C THR A 114 -0.42 -28.85 39.53
N TYR A 115 -0.24 -29.52 38.39
CA TYR A 115 0.57 -29.00 37.29
C TYR A 115 -0.06 -27.78 36.62
N LEU A 116 -1.40 -27.71 36.57
CA LEU A 116 -2.11 -26.54 36.05
C LEU A 116 -1.93 -25.32 36.95
N VAL A 117 -2.23 -25.48 38.25
CA VAL A 117 -2.12 -24.35 39.20
C VAL A 117 -0.68 -23.92 39.40
N LEU A 118 0.29 -24.85 39.33
CA LEU A 118 1.71 -24.51 39.29
C LEU A 118 2.07 -23.73 38.03
N GLY A 119 1.59 -24.17 36.86
CA GLY A 119 1.77 -23.45 35.59
C GLY A 119 1.23 -22.03 35.64
N ASP A 120 0.01 -21.86 36.15
CA ASP A 120 -0.64 -20.54 36.30
C ASP A 120 0.12 -19.64 37.28
N THR A 121 0.59 -20.21 38.40
CA THR A 121 1.37 -19.49 39.42
C THR A 121 2.73 -19.06 38.88
N LEU A 122 3.42 -19.93 38.12
CA LEU A 122 4.69 -19.63 37.46
C LEU A 122 4.53 -18.59 36.34
N ALA A 123 3.46 -18.68 35.55
CA ALA A 123 3.13 -17.70 34.52
C ALA A 123 2.86 -16.32 35.12
N ALA A 124 2.09 -16.26 36.22
CA ALA A 124 1.86 -15.03 36.97
C ALA A 124 3.14 -14.46 37.61
N ALA A 125 4.13 -15.31 37.89
CA ALA A 125 5.46 -14.93 38.35
C ALA A 125 6.45 -14.62 37.20
N GLU A 126 5.98 -14.61 35.95
CA GLU A 126 6.80 -14.43 34.73
C GLU A 126 7.89 -15.50 34.50
N ARG A 127 7.79 -16.66 35.15
CA ARG A 127 8.69 -17.84 35.00
C ARG A 127 8.19 -18.77 33.91
N TRP A 128 8.19 -18.26 32.68
CA TRP A 128 7.54 -18.86 31.51
C TRP A 128 8.04 -20.25 31.13
N ASP A 129 9.36 -20.47 31.14
CA ASP A 129 9.95 -21.76 30.76
C ASP A 129 9.49 -22.89 31.70
N GLU A 130 9.38 -22.59 32.99
CA GLU A 130 8.93 -23.53 34.01
C GLU A 130 7.40 -23.74 33.95
N ALA A 131 6.64 -22.69 33.63
CA ALA A 131 5.20 -22.78 33.41
C ALA A 131 4.88 -23.69 32.22
N ILE A 132 5.61 -23.56 31.11
CA ILE A 132 5.46 -24.40 29.91
C ILE A 132 5.71 -25.87 30.22
N ILE A 133 6.75 -26.19 31.00
CA ILE A 133 7.05 -27.56 31.43
C ILE A 133 5.88 -28.12 32.25
N SER A 134 5.33 -27.32 33.16
CA SER A 134 4.20 -27.71 34.01
C SER A 134 2.93 -27.97 33.18
N TYR A 135 2.57 -27.06 32.28
CA TYR A 135 1.43 -27.27 31.38
C TYR A 135 1.61 -28.46 30.44
N ARG A 136 2.83 -28.72 29.94
CA ARG A 136 3.12 -29.90 29.12
C ARG A 136 2.87 -31.18 29.92
N ARG A 137 3.33 -31.22 31.17
CA ARG A 137 3.11 -32.39 32.04
C ARG A 137 1.63 -32.64 32.31
N ALA A 138 0.82 -31.57 32.43
CA ALA A 138 -0.64 -31.69 32.52
C ALA A 138 -1.25 -32.32 31.24
N LEU A 139 -0.78 -31.92 30.05
CA LEU A 139 -1.23 -32.52 28.78
C LEU A 139 -0.76 -33.97 28.59
N GLU A 140 0.43 -34.34 29.05
CA GLU A 140 0.89 -35.73 29.02
C GLU A 140 0.01 -36.64 29.89
N LEU A 141 -0.51 -36.11 31.01
CA LEU A 141 -1.44 -36.81 31.90
C LEU A 141 -2.86 -36.89 31.33
N ASN A 142 -3.32 -35.84 30.64
CA ASN A 142 -4.60 -35.85 29.92
C ASN A 142 -4.50 -35.07 28.59
N PRO A 143 -4.23 -35.77 27.48
CA PRO A 143 -4.07 -35.15 26.15
C PRO A 143 -5.31 -34.44 25.60
N ASN A 144 -6.51 -34.74 26.13
CA ASN A 144 -7.78 -34.15 25.68
C ASN A 144 -8.26 -33.00 26.59
N PHE A 145 -7.40 -32.50 27.48
CA PHE A 145 -7.77 -31.44 28.40
C PHE A 145 -7.65 -30.06 27.74
N ASP A 146 -8.68 -29.70 26.96
CA ASP A 146 -8.75 -28.49 26.14
C ASP A 146 -8.47 -27.18 26.89
N ALA A 147 -8.77 -27.12 28.19
CA ALA A 147 -8.59 -25.92 29.00
C ALA A 147 -7.11 -25.46 29.10
N VAL A 148 -6.13 -26.36 28.96
CA VAL A 148 -4.70 -25.97 28.99
C VAL A 148 -4.34 -25.05 27.82
N HIS A 149 -4.86 -25.34 26.62
CA HIS A 149 -4.59 -24.54 25.42
C HIS A 149 -5.05 -23.09 25.60
N TYR A 150 -6.19 -22.90 26.27
CA TYR A 150 -6.74 -21.58 26.57
C TYR A 150 -5.90 -20.86 27.64
N GLN A 151 -5.50 -21.54 28.72
CA GLN A 151 -4.67 -20.92 29.78
C GLN A 151 -3.31 -20.47 29.28
N VAL A 152 -2.70 -21.23 28.37
CA VAL A 152 -1.44 -20.83 27.72
C VAL A 152 -1.64 -19.61 26.82
N TRP A 153 -2.76 -19.57 26.08
CA TRP A 153 -3.10 -18.43 25.23
C TRP A 153 -3.30 -17.15 26.04
N THR A 154 -4.08 -17.20 27.13
CA THR A 154 -4.36 -16.04 27.98
C THR A 154 -3.12 -15.50 28.67
N ALA A 155 -2.12 -16.36 28.92
CA ALA A 155 -0.87 -15.96 29.53
C ALA A 155 0.13 -15.34 28.52
N LEU A 156 0.24 -15.89 27.29
CA LEU A 156 1.22 -15.45 26.29
C LEU A 156 0.72 -14.32 25.37
N ALA A 157 -0.55 -14.35 24.96
CA ALA A 157 -1.07 -13.41 23.96
C ALA A 157 -1.04 -11.94 24.40
N PRO A 158 -1.37 -11.56 25.66
CA PRO A 158 -1.25 -10.17 26.12
C PRO A 158 0.18 -9.62 26.09
N LEU A 159 1.17 -10.52 26.17
CA LEU A 159 2.60 -10.19 26.15
C LEU A 159 3.20 -10.23 24.74
N GLN A 160 2.40 -10.58 23.72
CA GLN A 160 2.83 -10.74 22.32
C GLN A 160 4.00 -11.71 22.11
N LYS A 161 4.12 -12.73 22.98
CA LYS A 161 5.13 -13.79 22.89
C LYS A 161 4.72 -14.88 21.90
N TRP A 162 4.69 -14.51 20.62
CA TRP A 162 4.11 -15.34 19.56
C TRP A 162 4.98 -16.56 19.22
N GLU A 163 6.30 -16.41 19.20
CA GLU A 163 7.25 -17.50 18.93
C GLU A 163 7.15 -18.61 19.99
N GLU A 164 7.06 -18.25 21.27
CA GLU A 164 6.89 -19.19 22.37
C GLU A 164 5.53 -19.90 22.29
N ALA A 165 4.46 -19.17 21.94
CA ALA A 165 3.15 -19.77 21.70
C ALA A 165 3.19 -20.79 20.55
N VAL A 166 3.83 -20.46 19.42
CA VAL A 166 4.00 -21.39 18.30
C VAL A 166 4.76 -22.65 18.71
N ALA A 167 5.87 -22.51 19.45
CA ALA A 167 6.65 -23.64 19.93
C ALA A 167 5.81 -24.54 20.85
N TRP A 168 5.04 -23.94 21.75
CA TRP A 168 4.14 -24.65 22.66
C TRP A 168 3.05 -25.41 21.90
N TYR A 169 2.30 -24.76 21.01
CA TYR A 169 1.17 -25.41 20.32
C TYR A 169 1.64 -26.52 19.38
N ARG A 170 2.83 -26.39 18.75
CA ARG A 170 3.42 -27.49 17.97
C ARG A 170 3.71 -28.71 18.82
N GLN A 171 4.31 -28.52 20.00
CA GLN A 171 4.58 -29.62 20.93
C GLN A 171 3.29 -30.21 21.49
N ALA A 172 2.29 -29.38 21.79
CA ALA A 172 0.99 -29.87 22.24
C ALA A 172 0.31 -30.74 21.16
N LEU A 173 0.47 -30.39 19.88
CA LEU A 173 -0.02 -31.17 18.75
C LEU A 173 0.78 -32.45 18.48
N GLU A 174 2.03 -32.56 18.95
CA GLU A 174 2.76 -33.85 18.98
C GLU A 174 2.13 -34.83 19.97
N ILE A 175 1.60 -34.31 21.09
CA ILE A 175 0.90 -35.11 22.12
C ILE A 175 -0.52 -35.47 21.66
N ASN A 176 -1.27 -34.49 21.12
CA ASN A 176 -2.60 -34.70 20.58
C ASN A 176 -2.82 -33.97 19.23
N PRO A 177 -2.64 -34.68 18.10
CA PRO A 177 -2.84 -34.09 16.77
C PRO A 177 -4.27 -33.62 16.48
N ASN A 178 -5.26 -34.12 17.22
CA ASN A 178 -6.68 -33.86 17.00
C ASN A 178 -7.25 -32.75 17.91
N ALA A 179 -6.39 -32.03 18.65
CA ALA A 179 -6.81 -30.92 19.50
C ALA A 179 -7.18 -29.69 18.66
N ALA A 180 -8.48 -29.50 18.41
CA ALA A 180 -9.00 -28.39 17.58
C ALA A 180 -8.59 -27.01 18.12
N LEU A 181 -8.61 -26.81 19.45
CA LEU A 181 -8.18 -25.55 20.08
C LEU A 181 -6.68 -25.31 19.99
N ALA A 182 -5.86 -26.36 19.99
CA ALA A 182 -4.42 -26.22 19.78
C ALA A 182 -4.11 -25.72 18.35
N HIS A 183 -4.78 -26.29 17.35
CA HIS A 183 -4.70 -25.81 15.96
C HIS A 183 -5.23 -24.37 15.81
N HIS A 184 -6.30 -24.01 16.52
CA HIS A 184 -6.85 -22.65 16.53
C HIS A 184 -5.82 -21.63 17.05
N HIS A 185 -5.27 -21.86 18.24
CA HIS A 185 -4.33 -20.94 18.85
C HIS A 185 -2.94 -20.96 18.18
N LEU A 186 -2.53 -22.09 17.58
CA LEU A 186 -1.36 -22.14 16.69
C LEU A 186 -1.54 -21.21 15.49
N GLY A 187 -2.72 -21.26 14.85
CA GLY A 187 -3.05 -20.35 13.75
C GLY A 187 -2.98 -18.88 14.18
N ALA A 188 -3.48 -18.56 15.38
CA ALA A 188 -3.48 -17.21 15.93
C ALA A 188 -2.06 -16.70 16.25
N ALA A 189 -1.22 -17.54 16.84
CA ALA A 189 0.18 -17.20 17.08
C ALA A 189 0.96 -17.01 15.77
N LEU A 190 0.76 -17.87 14.77
CA LEU A 190 1.38 -17.75 13.44
C LEU A 190 0.93 -16.50 12.69
N ALA A 191 -0.34 -16.10 12.86
CA ALA A 191 -0.85 -14.83 12.31
C ALA A 191 -0.20 -13.62 13.00
N GLY A 192 0.04 -13.68 14.32
CA GLY A 192 0.80 -12.67 15.06
C GLY A 192 2.25 -12.51 14.55
N LEU A 193 2.82 -13.57 13.98
CA LEU A 193 4.12 -13.57 13.30
C LEU A 193 4.04 -13.25 11.79
N GLU A 194 2.87 -12.86 11.29
CA GLU A 194 2.60 -12.61 9.87
C GLU A 194 2.87 -13.82 8.94
N ASN A 195 2.91 -15.05 9.49
CA ASN A 195 3.04 -16.29 8.72
C ASN A 195 1.67 -16.80 8.25
N TRP A 196 1.09 -16.09 7.30
CA TRP A 196 -0.30 -16.28 6.86
C TRP A 196 -0.61 -17.66 6.27
N GLU A 197 0.34 -18.26 5.55
CA GLU A 197 0.19 -19.61 4.95
C GLU A 197 0.06 -20.69 6.01
N ALA A 198 0.98 -20.71 6.97
CA ALA A 198 0.96 -21.67 8.06
C ALA A 198 -0.24 -21.42 8.99
N ALA A 199 -0.58 -20.15 9.25
CA ALA A 199 -1.76 -19.79 10.01
C ALA A 199 -3.04 -20.34 9.36
N ALA A 200 -3.21 -20.14 8.06
CA ALA A 200 -4.35 -20.65 7.31
C ALA A 200 -4.44 -22.19 7.36
N ALA A 201 -3.30 -22.89 7.25
CA ALA A 201 -3.28 -24.35 7.37
C ALA A 201 -3.73 -24.82 8.76
N SER A 202 -3.25 -24.20 9.84
CA SER A 202 -3.65 -24.53 11.21
C SER A 202 -5.12 -24.25 11.46
N TYR A 203 -5.65 -23.10 11.04
CA TYR A 203 -7.08 -22.83 11.19
C TYR A 203 -7.97 -23.80 10.38
N ARG A 204 -7.53 -24.26 9.19
CA ARG A 204 -8.25 -25.29 8.43
C ARG A 204 -8.35 -26.60 9.21
N GLN A 205 -7.25 -27.05 9.82
CA GLN A 205 -7.25 -28.25 10.67
C GLN A 205 -8.16 -28.09 11.89
N ALA A 206 -8.13 -26.92 12.56
CA ALA A 206 -9.05 -26.62 13.65
C ALA A 206 -10.53 -26.71 13.23
N ILE A 207 -10.86 -26.24 12.03
CA ILE A 207 -12.22 -26.29 11.46
C ILE A 207 -12.62 -27.71 11.05
N GLU A 208 -11.71 -28.49 10.47
CA GLU A 208 -11.97 -29.90 10.14
C GLU A 208 -12.31 -30.71 11.40
N LEU A 209 -11.61 -30.42 12.50
CA LEU A 209 -11.81 -31.09 13.78
C LEU A 209 -13.02 -30.55 14.55
N ASN A 210 -13.33 -29.26 14.43
CA ASN A 210 -14.51 -28.63 15.04
C ASN A 210 -15.17 -27.60 14.10
N PRO A 211 -16.14 -28.03 13.27
CA PRO A 211 -16.74 -27.19 12.23
C PRO A 211 -17.66 -26.07 12.74
N HIS A 212 -18.04 -26.08 14.01
CA HIS A 212 -19.02 -25.13 14.59
C HIS A 212 -18.39 -23.92 15.27
N CYS A 213 -17.06 -23.79 15.27
CA CYS A 213 -16.36 -22.68 15.89
C CYS A 213 -16.26 -21.47 14.94
N HIS A 214 -17.30 -20.63 14.90
CA HIS A 214 -17.39 -19.42 14.06
C HIS A 214 -16.15 -18.52 14.12
N TRP A 215 -15.54 -18.38 15.30
CA TRP A 215 -14.37 -17.51 15.49
C TRP A 215 -13.16 -17.95 14.64
N THR A 216 -12.96 -19.27 14.47
CA THR A 216 -11.89 -19.84 13.65
C THR A 216 -12.05 -19.51 12.16
N TYR A 217 -13.29 -19.40 11.68
CA TYR A 217 -13.58 -19.01 10.29
C TYR A 217 -13.18 -17.55 10.01
N LEU A 218 -13.38 -16.65 10.97
CA LEU A 218 -12.99 -15.23 10.85
C LEU A 218 -11.47 -15.07 10.81
N LEU A 219 -10.76 -15.79 11.68
CA LEU A 219 -9.31 -15.77 11.72
C LEU A 219 -8.68 -16.42 10.48
N LEU A 220 -9.28 -17.51 9.98
CA LEU A 220 -8.88 -18.11 8.71
C LEU A 220 -9.08 -17.16 7.54
N LYS A 221 -10.16 -16.37 7.52
CA LYS A 221 -10.39 -15.35 6.50
C LYS A 221 -9.29 -14.27 6.54
N ASP A 222 -8.90 -13.79 7.72
CA ASP A 222 -7.82 -12.79 7.81
C ASP A 222 -6.48 -13.37 7.33
N ALA A 223 -6.22 -14.65 7.57
CA ALA A 223 -5.07 -15.37 7.01
C ALA A 223 -5.18 -15.62 5.48
N ILE A 224 -6.35 -16.01 4.97
CA ILE A 224 -6.62 -16.29 3.53
C ILE A 224 -6.74 -15.01 2.70
N LYS A 225 -7.00 -13.84 3.29
CA LYS A 225 -6.99 -12.55 2.58
C LYS A 225 -5.68 -12.32 1.80
N ASN A 226 -4.61 -13.00 2.22
CA ASN A 226 -3.28 -13.00 1.62
C ASN A 226 -3.02 -14.21 0.67
N LEU A 227 -4.01 -15.07 0.39
CA LEU A 227 -3.89 -16.33 -0.37
C LEU A 227 -5.00 -16.50 -1.44
N HIS A 228 -4.87 -17.50 -2.31
CA HIS A 228 -5.59 -17.66 -3.59
C HIS A 228 -7.15 -17.66 -3.51
N LEU A 229 -7.79 -16.79 -4.30
CA LEU A 229 -9.26 -16.53 -4.35
C LEU A 229 -10.19 -17.74 -4.61
N ASN A 230 -9.74 -18.78 -5.30
CA ASN A 230 -10.58 -19.95 -5.59
C ASN A 230 -10.87 -20.78 -4.33
N GLU A 231 -9.85 -20.93 -3.49
CA GLU A 231 -9.97 -21.65 -2.23
C GLU A 231 -10.86 -20.87 -1.24
N GLU A 232 -10.74 -19.53 -1.23
CA GLU A 232 -11.61 -18.65 -0.44
C GLU A 232 -13.10 -18.85 -0.77
N ILE A 233 -13.46 -18.90 -2.06
CA ILE A 233 -14.85 -19.11 -2.50
C ILE A 233 -15.36 -20.49 -2.10
N ALA A 234 -14.59 -21.55 -2.35
CA ALA A 234 -14.97 -22.91 -2.01
C ALA A 234 -15.15 -23.07 -0.48
N PHE A 235 -14.25 -22.46 0.29
CA PHE A 235 -14.32 -22.42 1.74
C PHE A 235 -15.58 -21.70 2.23
N CYS A 236 -15.87 -20.50 1.71
CA CYS A 236 -17.07 -19.75 2.10
C CYS A 236 -18.35 -20.53 1.79
N ARG A 237 -18.42 -21.23 0.64
CA ARG A 237 -19.56 -22.09 0.29
C ARG A 237 -19.76 -23.21 1.30
N ARG A 238 -18.68 -23.91 1.70
CA ARG A 238 -18.75 -24.97 2.71
C ARG A 238 -19.14 -24.44 4.10
N ALA A 239 -18.65 -23.27 4.47
CA ALA A 239 -19.06 -22.60 5.72
C ALA A 239 -20.57 -22.29 5.73
N ILE A 240 -21.11 -21.80 4.61
CA ILE A 240 -22.55 -21.55 4.44
C ILE A 240 -23.37 -22.84 4.53
N GLU A 241 -22.88 -23.95 3.98
CA GLU A 241 -23.55 -25.26 4.07
C GLU A 241 -23.65 -25.77 5.51
N ILE A 242 -22.63 -25.51 6.32
CA ILE A 242 -22.59 -25.92 7.73
C ILE A 242 -23.45 -24.99 8.59
N ASP A 243 -23.30 -23.67 8.41
CA ASP A 243 -24.01 -22.64 9.15
C ASP A 243 -24.27 -21.40 8.28
N PRO A 244 -25.51 -21.20 7.78
CA PRO A 244 -25.89 -20.00 7.03
C PRO A 244 -25.87 -18.73 7.90
N ASP A 245 -24.72 -18.05 7.97
CA ASP A 245 -24.54 -16.78 8.69
C ASP A 245 -24.36 -15.58 7.73
N PHE A 246 -24.79 -14.39 8.18
CA PHE A 246 -24.58 -13.13 7.46
C PHE A 246 -23.14 -12.97 6.99
N ARG A 247 -22.16 -13.28 7.86
CA ARG A 247 -20.74 -13.08 7.56
C ARG A 247 -20.27 -14.04 6.48
N HIS A 248 -20.71 -15.29 6.48
CA HIS A 248 -20.29 -16.25 5.44
C HIS A 248 -20.75 -15.81 4.04
N TYR A 249 -22.00 -15.35 3.92
CA TYR A 249 -22.51 -14.79 2.66
C TYR A 249 -21.83 -13.48 2.26
N GLN A 250 -21.53 -12.59 3.22
CA GLN A 250 -20.78 -11.36 2.98
C GLN A 250 -19.38 -11.66 2.43
N LEU A 251 -18.70 -12.67 2.99
CA LEU A 251 -17.37 -13.10 2.56
C LEU A 251 -17.40 -13.75 1.18
N LEU A 252 -18.36 -14.65 0.96
CA LEU A 252 -18.57 -15.27 -0.35
C LEU A 252 -18.79 -14.19 -1.41
N SER A 253 -19.67 -13.22 -1.14
CA SER A 253 -19.91 -12.10 -2.04
C SER A 253 -18.64 -11.29 -2.32
N ALA A 254 -17.88 -10.94 -1.29
CA ALA A 254 -16.64 -10.17 -1.44
C ALA A 254 -15.60 -10.92 -2.27
N ALA A 255 -15.47 -12.24 -2.10
CA ALA A 255 -14.54 -13.11 -2.84
C ALA A 255 -14.98 -13.29 -4.30
N LEU A 256 -16.28 -13.52 -4.55
CA LEU A 256 -16.86 -13.59 -5.89
C LEU A 256 -16.72 -12.26 -6.65
N ALA A 257 -16.92 -11.13 -5.97
CA ALA A 257 -16.74 -9.82 -6.56
C ALA A 257 -15.27 -9.57 -6.96
N LYS A 258 -14.29 -10.03 -6.16
CA LYS A 258 -12.86 -9.98 -6.55
C LYS A 258 -12.54 -10.87 -7.75
N LYS A 259 -13.31 -11.95 -7.96
CA LYS A 259 -13.24 -12.83 -9.14
C LYS A 259 -14.04 -12.34 -10.34
N ASP A 260 -14.68 -11.20 -10.22
CA ASP A 260 -15.54 -10.61 -11.24
C ASP A 260 -16.85 -11.38 -11.52
N HIS A 261 -17.22 -12.31 -10.63
CA HIS A 261 -18.48 -13.05 -10.67
C HIS A 261 -19.60 -12.23 -10.02
N LEU A 262 -19.89 -11.04 -10.57
CA LEU A 262 -20.78 -10.07 -9.93
C LEU A 262 -22.22 -10.55 -9.72
N ASN A 263 -22.78 -11.37 -10.62
CA ASN A 263 -24.14 -11.88 -10.46
C ASN A 263 -24.25 -12.77 -9.21
N GLU A 264 -23.32 -13.70 -9.04
CA GLU A 264 -23.25 -14.55 -7.85
C GLU A 264 -22.91 -13.72 -6.60
N ALA A 265 -22.04 -12.72 -6.73
CA ALA A 265 -21.67 -11.85 -5.62
C ALA A 265 -22.88 -11.04 -5.09
N VAL A 266 -23.66 -10.45 -5.99
CA VAL A 266 -24.89 -9.70 -5.66
C VAL A 266 -25.93 -10.64 -5.05
N SER A 267 -26.09 -11.85 -5.60
CA SER A 267 -26.99 -12.87 -5.05
C SER A 267 -26.58 -13.30 -3.64
N ALA A 268 -25.30 -13.59 -3.43
CA ALA A 268 -24.76 -13.96 -2.11
C ALA A 268 -24.93 -12.82 -1.10
N TYR A 269 -24.67 -11.57 -1.50
CA TYR A 269 -24.87 -10.43 -0.60
C TYR A 269 -26.35 -10.17 -0.30
N HIS A 270 -27.23 -10.39 -1.27
CA HIS A 270 -28.67 -10.32 -1.04
C HIS A 270 -29.10 -11.34 0.03
N GLN A 271 -28.57 -12.58 -0.01
CA GLN A 271 -28.80 -13.55 1.07
C GLN A 271 -28.24 -13.07 2.42
N ALA A 272 -27.07 -12.43 2.44
CA ALA A 272 -26.54 -11.82 3.66
C ALA A 272 -27.53 -10.80 4.24
N VAL A 273 -27.99 -9.84 3.42
CA VAL A 273 -28.94 -8.80 3.85
C VAL A 273 -30.25 -9.40 4.38
N LEU A 274 -30.74 -10.51 3.81
CA LEU A 274 -31.92 -11.20 4.33
C LEU A 274 -31.71 -11.80 5.73
N LEU A 275 -30.50 -12.24 6.07
CA LEU A 275 -30.16 -12.80 7.38
C LEU A 275 -29.97 -11.71 8.45
N GLN A 276 -29.46 -10.53 8.08
CA GLN A 276 -29.23 -9.42 9.03
C GLN A 276 -29.55 -8.03 8.41
N PRO A 277 -30.84 -7.67 8.28
CA PRO A 277 -31.28 -6.45 7.58
C PRO A 277 -31.22 -5.14 8.39
N TYR A 278 -30.58 -5.10 9.56
CA TYR A 278 -30.94 -4.06 10.56
C TYR A 278 -30.14 -2.75 10.54
N THR A 279 -29.03 -2.64 9.81
CA THR A 279 -28.09 -1.51 9.96
C THR A 279 -27.77 -0.86 8.62
N ALA A 280 -27.59 0.46 8.55
CA ALA A 280 -27.24 1.14 7.31
C ALA A 280 -25.92 0.65 6.69
N GLU A 281 -24.98 0.25 7.55
CA GLU A 281 -23.66 -0.26 7.21
C GLU A 281 -23.72 -1.58 6.41
N THR A 282 -24.77 -2.39 6.57
CA THR A 282 -24.92 -3.63 5.79
C THR A 282 -25.38 -3.34 4.37
N TYR A 283 -26.13 -2.26 4.15
CA TYR A 283 -26.64 -1.86 2.83
C TYR A 283 -25.61 -1.10 1.98
N LEU A 284 -24.62 -0.44 2.59
CA LEU A 284 -23.58 0.30 1.84
C LEU A 284 -22.83 -0.58 0.83
N PRO A 285 -22.27 -1.76 1.20
CA PRO A 285 -21.58 -2.60 0.23
C PRO A 285 -22.53 -3.21 -0.80
N PHE A 286 -23.82 -3.36 -0.46
CA PHE A 286 -24.82 -3.86 -1.40
C PHE A 286 -25.10 -2.85 -2.52
N GLY A 287 -25.31 -1.58 -2.17
CA GLY A 287 -25.48 -0.49 -3.15
C GLY A 287 -24.24 -0.37 -4.06
N MET A 288 -23.05 -0.56 -3.50
CA MET A 288 -21.80 -0.58 -4.26
C MET A 288 -21.73 -1.75 -5.25
N LEU A 289 -22.08 -2.97 -4.84
CA LEU A 289 -22.13 -4.14 -5.72
C LEU A 289 -23.14 -3.97 -6.87
N LEU A 290 -24.30 -3.36 -6.59
CA LEU A 290 -25.29 -3.03 -7.62
C LEU A 290 -24.78 -1.95 -8.60
N THR A 291 -24.04 -0.97 -8.09
CA THR A 291 -23.37 0.04 -8.93
C THR A 291 -22.37 -0.63 -9.88
N LEU A 292 -21.59 -1.60 -9.38
CA LEU A 292 -20.64 -2.38 -10.18
C LEU A 292 -21.32 -3.25 -11.25
N GLN A 293 -22.49 -3.79 -10.93
CA GLN A 293 -23.31 -4.53 -11.89
C GLN A 293 -23.93 -3.60 -12.95
N GLY A 294 -23.84 -2.28 -12.78
CA GLY A 294 -24.46 -1.28 -13.64
C GLY A 294 -25.94 -1.02 -13.36
N LYS A 295 -26.48 -1.54 -12.24
CA LYS A 295 -27.87 -1.36 -11.82
C LYS A 295 -28.02 -0.10 -10.96
N VAL A 296 -27.74 1.04 -11.56
CA VAL A 296 -27.62 2.33 -10.85
C VAL A 296 -28.89 2.71 -10.09
N ASN A 297 -30.08 2.50 -10.68
CA ASN A 297 -31.36 2.82 -10.02
C ASN A 297 -31.63 1.94 -8.79
N GLU A 298 -31.27 0.64 -8.85
CA GLU A 298 -31.36 -0.25 -7.69
C GLU A 298 -30.36 0.17 -6.60
N ALA A 299 -29.14 0.56 -6.99
CA ALA A 299 -28.14 1.07 -6.05
C ALA A 299 -28.60 2.33 -5.31
N ILE A 300 -29.20 3.29 -6.03
CA ILE A 300 -29.80 4.50 -5.44
C ILE A 300 -30.84 4.12 -4.38
N ALA A 301 -31.77 3.21 -4.71
CA ALA A 301 -32.81 2.78 -3.79
C ALA A 301 -32.22 2.15 -2.52
N ILE A 302 -31.15 1.36 -2.66
CA ILE A 302 -30.43 0.76 -1.52
C ILE A 302 -29.75 1.83 -0.65
N TYR A 303 -29.09 2.83 -1.23
CA TYR A 303 -28.48 3.92 -0.45
C TYR A 303 -29.53 4.79 0.25
N GLN A 304 -30.66 5.07 -0.40
CA GLN A 304 -31.78 5.78 0.21
C GLN A 304 -32.38 4.99 1.37
N HIS A 305 -32.48 3.66 1.24
CA HIS A 305 -32.91 2.80 2.34
C HIS A 305 -31.91 2.81 3.50
N ALA A 306 -30.61 2.76 3.23
CA ALA A 306 -29.58 2.92 4.25
C ALA A 306 -29.72 4.25 5.02
N LEU A 307 -30.05 5.34 4.32
CA LEU A 307 -30.31 6.65 4.93
C LEU A 307 -31.61 6.71 5.75
N GLN A 308 -32.61 5.88 5.43
CA GLN A 308 -33.82 5.74 6.25
C GLN A 308 -33.50 5.05 7.59
N LEU A 309 -32.58 4.09 7.58
CA LEU A 309 -32.13 3.41 8.80
C LEU A 309 -31.21 4.28 9.65
N ARG A 310 -30.32 5.03 9.00
CA ARG A 310 -29.35 5.91 9.65
C ARG A 310 -29.15 7.19 8.83
N ALA A 311 -29.72 8.29 9.29
CA ALA A 311 -29.71 9.56 8.58
C ALA A 311 -28.33 10.26 8.56
N ASP A 312 -27.42 9.90 9.46
CA ASP A 312 -26.05 10.42 9.53
C ASP A 312 -25.02 9.54 8.77
N CYS A 313 -25.49 8.70 7.84
CA CYS A 313 -24.64 7.83 7.02
C CYS A 313 -23.91 8.62 5.92
N VAL A 314 -22.73 9.16 6.24
CA VAL A 314 -21.88 9.96 5.35
C VAL A 314 -21.57 9.23 4.04
N GLU A 315 -21.23 7.95 4.10
CA GLU A 315 -20.84 7.16 2.92
C GLU A 315 -22.00 7.00 1.92
N ALA A 316 -23.24 6.87 2.41
CA ALA A 316 -24.41 6.80 1.54
C ALA A 316 -24.61 8.13 0.79
N TYR A 317 -24.46 9.26 1.48
CA TYR A 317 -24.53 10.59 0.86
C TYR A 317 -23.42 10.83 -0.16
N CYS A 318 -22.17 10.47 0.14
CA CYS A 318 -21.05 10.59 -0.81
C CYS A 318 -21.28 9.76 -2.08
N ASN A 319 -21.73 8.52 -1.94
CA ASN A 319 -22.01 7.63 -3.06
C ASN A 319 -23.20 8.12 -3.90
N LEU A 320 -24.28 8.59 -3.27
CA LEU A 320 -25.42 9.19 -3.96
C LEU A 320 -25.01 10.48 -4.69
N ALA A 321 -24.27 11.37 -4.04
CA ALA A 321 -23.79 12.60 -4.64
C ALA A 321 -22.98 12.32 -5.92
N TYR A 322 -22.11 11.32 -5.85
CA TYR A 322 -21.34 10.89 -7.02
C TYR A 322 -22.25 10.36 -8.13
N ILE A 323 -23.14 9.41 -7.84
CA ILE A 323 -24.07 8.84 -8.84
C ILE A 323 -24.90 9.94 -9.52
N TRP A 324 -25.46 10.85 -8.73
CA TRP A 324 -26.25 11.97 -9.26
C TRP A 324 -25.44 12.92 -10.13
N SER A 325 -24.18 13.21 -9.77
CA SER A 325 -23.30 14.03 -10.62
C SER A 325 -23.08 13.40 -12.01
N GLN A 326 -22.98 12.06 -12.09
CA GLN A 326 -22.78 11.36 -13.36
C GLN A 326 -24.04 11.34 -14.22
N GLN A 327 -25.22 11.40 -13.60
CA GLN A 327 -26.50 11.53 -14.29
C GLN A 327 -26.87 12.98 -14.66
N ASN A 328 -25.99 13.95 -14.35
CA ASN A 328 -26.25 15.40 -14.47
C ASN A 328 -27.44 15.87 -13.60
N GLN A 329 -27.77 15.15 -12.53
CA GLN A 329 -28.75 15.55 -11.52
C GLN A 329 -28.06 16.40 -10.45
N TRP A 330 -27.74 17.64 -10.81
CA TRP A 330 -26.85 18.49 -10.03
C TRP A 330 -27.43 18.93 -8.70
N ASP A 331 -28.74 19.16 -8.63
CA ASP A 331 -29.38 19.66 -7.40
C ASP A 331 -29.41 18.55 -6.34
N GLU A 332 -29.72 17.31 -6.74
CA GLU A 332 -29.64 16.12 -5.90
C GLU A 332 -28.21 15.79 -5.48
N ALA A 333 -27.24 15.95 -6.41
CA ALA A 333 -25.83 15.75 -6.12
C ALA A 333 -25.33 16.76 -5.07
N GLN A 334 -25.65 18.04 -5.26
CA GLN A 334 -25.26 19.12 -4.35
C GLN A 334 -25.88 18.94 -2.98
N ASN A 335 -27.18 18.61 -2.91
CA ASN A 335 -27.86 18.37 -1.65
C ASN A 335 -27.24 17.19 -0.89
N SER A 336 -26.95 16.08 -1.58
CA SER A 336 -26.33 14.91 -0.96
C SER A 336 -24.92 15.23 -0.43
N TYR A 337 -24.09 15.89 -1.22
CA TYR A 337 -22.73 16.26 -0.80
C TYR A 337 -22.74 17.28 0.35
N ARG A 338 -23.65 18.26 0.31
CA ARG A 338 -23.83 19.22 1.41
C ARG A 338 -24.19 18.52 2.72
N ARG A 339 -25.12 17.55 2.67
CA ARG A 339 -25.45 16.74 3.86
C ARG A 339 -24.26 15.96 4.38
N ALA A 340 -23.46 15.35 3.51
CA ALA A 340 -22.23 14.67 3.92
C ALA A 340 -21.28 15.62 4.68
N CYS A 341 -21.05 16.83 4.18
CA CYS A 341 -20.20 17.85 4.83
C CYS A 341 -20.80 18.40 6.13
N GLU A 342 -22.13 18.51 6.24
CA GLU A 342 -22.82 18.91 7.48
C GLU A 342 -22.62 17.89 8.60
N ILE A 343 -22.56 16.61 8.26
CA ILE A 343 -22.37 15.51 9.22
C ILE A 343 -20.88 15.35 9.57
N ALA A 344 -19.99 15.39 8.57
CA ALA A 344 -18.55 15.18 8.74
C ALA A 344 -17.73 16.22 7.97
N ALA A 345 -16.98 17.04 8.71
CA ALA A 345 -16.20 18.15 8.14
C ALA A 345 -15.03 17.66 7.25
N GLU A 346 -14.49 16.48 7.50
CA GLU A 346 -13.41 15.86 6.71
C GLU A 346 -13.85 15.59 5.26
N VAL A 347 -15.15 15.47 5.00
CA VAL A 347 -15.69 15.28 3.64
C VAL A 347 -15.41 16.48 2.74
N ALA A 348 -15.23 17.67 3.32
CA ALA A 348 -14.80 18.86 2.57
C ALA A 348 -13.33 18.77 2.11
N ASN A 349 -12.54 17.83 2.66
CA ASN A 349 -11.17 17.60 2.25
C ASN A 349 -11.08 16.68 1.02
N ILE A 350 -10.50 17.22 -0.04
CA ILE A 350 -10.29 16.52 -1.32
C ILE A 350 -9.46 15.24 -1.17
N ASP A 351 -8.42 15.26 -0.34
CA ASP A 351 -7.53 14.11 -0.14
C ASP A 351 -8.26 13.00 0.63
N TRP A 352 -9.10 13.37 1.60
CA TRP A 352 -9.96 12.42 2.30
C TRP A 352 -10.94 11.74 1.34
N LEU A 353 -11.61 12.51 0.48
CA LEU A 353 -12.52 11.97 -0.55
C LEU A 353 -11.81 11.04 -1.53
N ALA A 354 -10.60 11.41 -1.97
CA ALA A 354 -9.82 10.57 -2.87
C ALA A 354 -9.42 9.24 -2.19
N ALA A 355 -9.04 9.28 -0.91
CA ALA A 355 -8.75 8.09 -0.12
C ALA A 355 -10.03 7.25 0.13
N HIS A 356 -11.16 7.89 0.42
CA HIS A 356 -12.46 7.24 0.57
C HIS A 356 -12.81 6.44 -0.69
N PHE A 357 -12.77 7.07 -1.88
CA PHE A 357 -13.06 6.35 -3.12
C PHE A 357 -12.03 5.27 -3.45
N GLN A 358 -10.77 5.44 -3.04
CA GLN A 358 -9.76 4.38 -3.18
C GLN A 358 -10.10 3.14 -2.34
N THR A 359 -10.70 3.31 -1.16
CA THR A 359 -11.13 2.20 -0.30
C THR A 359 -12.50 1.62 -0.68
N ALA A 360 -13.41 2.46 -1.18
CA ALA A 360 -14.80 2.12 -1.45
C ALA A 360 -15.06 1.67 -2.89
N SER A 361 -14.29 2.15 -3.88
CA SER A 361 -14.52 1.79 -5.29
C SER A 361 -13.78 0.50 -5.64
N ARG A 362 -14.49 -0.48 -6.21
CA ARG A 362 -13.88 -1.68 -6.81
C ARG A 362 -14.02 -1.63 -8.32
N TYR A 363 -13.10 -1.01 -9.03
CA TYR A 363 -13.20 -0.92 -10.48
C TYR A 363 -13.18 -2.29 -11.15
N ARG A 364 -14.05 -2.50 -12.13
CA ARG A 364 -13.87 -3.57 -13.10
C ARG A 364 -12.84 -3.08 -14.12
N VAL A 365 -11.70 -3.73 -14.17
CA VAL A 365 -10.60 -3.37 -15.08
C VAL A 365 -10.46 -4.43 -16.16
N ILE A 366 -10.54 -3.99 -17.43
CA ILE A 366 -10.43 -4.88 -18.59
C ILE A 366 -9.32 -4.37 -19.50
N ASP A 367 -8.39 -5.24 -19.87
CA ASP A 367 -7.41 -4.98 -20.93
C ASP A 367 -7.92 -5.58 -22.24
N ILE A 368 -8.24 -4.72 -23.21
CA ILE A 368 -8.81 -5.14 -24.49
C ILE A 368 -7.85 -6.04 -25.29
N ASN A 369 -6.55 -5.94 -25.05
CA ASN A 369 -5.55 -6.72 -25.76
C ASN A 369 -5.40 -8.12 -25.15
N SER A 370 -5.92 -8.38 -23.95
CA SER A 370 -5.86 -9.68 -23.28
C SER A 370 -7.21 -10.13 -22.71
N LEU A 371 -8.27 -10.01 -23.51
CA LEU A 371 -9.59 -10.52 -23.14
C LEU A 371 -9.57 -12.03 -22.93
N ASN A 372 -10.12 -12.47 -21.80
CA ASN A 372 -10.53 -13.85 -21.60
C ASN A 372 -12.03 -14.03 -21.96
N TYR A 373 -12.50 -15.28 -21.98
CA TYR A 373 -13.88 -15.60 -22.37
C TYR A 373 -14.94 -14.85 -21.54
N SER A 374 -14.78 -14.78 -20.21
CA SER A 374 -15.76 -14.11 -19.35
C SER A 374 -15.77 -12.59 -19.53
N GLN A 375 -14.63 -11.98 -19.80
CA GLN A 375 -14.53 -10.55 -20.12
C GLN A 375 -15.16 -10.23 -21.48
N THR A 376 -14.93 -11.07 -22.49
CA THR A 376 -15.58 -10.97 -23.80
C THR A 376 -17.10 -11.04 -23.66
N GLU A 377 -17.60 -12.07 -23.00
CA GLU A 377 -19.02 -12.27 -22.76
C GLU A 377 -19.63 -11.10 -21.99
N PHE A 378 -18.95 -10.59 -20.96
CA PHE A 378 -19.41 -9.40 -20.23
C PHE A 378 -19.53 -8.17 -21.13
N LEU A 379 -18.51 -7.86 -21.93
CA LEU A 379 -18.51 -6.69 -22.81
C LEU A 379 -19.66 -6.79 -23.82
N GLU A 380 -19.83 -7.94 -24.46
CA GLU A 380 -20.91 -8.18 -25.42
C GLU A 380 -22.29 -8.06 -24.77
N ASN A 381 -22.50 -8.70 -23.61
CA ASN A 381 -23.75 -8.60 -22.84
C ASN A 381 -24.03 -7.18 -22.34
N ALA A 382 -22.98 -6.39 -22.07
CA ALA A 382 -23.10 -4.99 -21.71
C ALA A 382 -23.28 -4.06 -22.94
N GLY A 383 -23.38 -4.62 -24.15
CA GLY A 383 -23.66 -3.91 -25.40
C GLY A 383 -22.45 -3.30 -26.08
N PHE A 384 -21.23 -3.66 -25.68
CA PHE A 384 -20.01 -3.14 -26.30
C PHE A 384 -19.69 -3.85 -27.63
N SER A 385 -19.30 -3.09 -28.64
CA SER A 385 -18.73 -3.63 -29.88
C SER A 385 -17.24 -3.93 -29.70
N LEU A 386 -16.88 -5.21 -29.68
CA LEU A 386 -15.48 -5.64 -29.56
C LEU A 386 -14.63 -5.20 -30.74
N GLU A 387 -15.19 -5.17 -31.96
CA GLU A 387 -14.49 -4.67 -33.15
C GLU A 387 -14.05 -3.21 -32.97
N HIS A 388 -14.94 -2.34 -32.49
CA HIS A 388 -14.63 -0.92 -32.28
C HIS A 388 -13.72 -0.67 -31.07
N LEU A 389 -13.70 -1.58 -30.10
CA LEU A 389 -12.75 -1.52 -28.99
C LEU A 389 -11.36 -2.04 -29.39
N THR A 390 -11.28 -3.07 -30.23
CA THR A 390 -10.02 -3.74 -30.64
C THR A 390 -9.34 -3.08 -31.83
N CYS A 391 -10.09 -2.53 -32.78
CA CYS A 391 -9.58 -1.60 -33.78
C CYS A 391 -9.32 -0.26 -33.09
N LYS A 392 -8.06 -0.01 -32.67
CA LYS A 392 -7.56 1.26 -32.07
C LYS A 392 -8.53 2.40 -32.33
N LEU A 393 -9.35 2.76 -31.32
CA LEU A 393 -10.39 3.79 -31.41
C LEU A 393 -9.93 4.91 -32.35
N ASN A 394 -10.71 5.18 -33.40
CA ASN A 394 -10.35 6.20 -34.38
C ASN A 394 -10.60 7.59 -33.76
N VAL A 395 -9.67 7.99 -32.89
CA VAL A 395 -9.68 9.27 -32.20
C VAL A 395 -9.04 10.32 -33.10
N SER A 396 -9.69 11.48 -33.23
CA SER A 396 -9.12 12.63 -33.93
C SER A 396 -7.69 12.92 -33.44
N ASN A 397 -6.71 13.02 -34.35
CA ASN A 397 -5.33 13.35 -34.01
C ASN A 397 -5.17 14.82 -33.52
N ARG A 398 -4.02 15.18 -32.95
CA ARG A 398 -3.72 16.55 -32.45
C ARG A 398 -4.01 17.63 -33.47
N GLU A 399 -3.58 17.43 -34.71
CA GLU A 399 -3.75 18.44 -35.76
C GLU A 399 -5.23 18.72 -35.98
N ARG A 400 -6.03 17.67 -36.10
CA ARG A 400 -7.48 17.78 -36.21
C ARG A 400 -8.10 18.45 -34.99
N VAL A 401 -7.68 18.13 -33.77
CA VAL A 401 -8.22 18.78 -32.56
C VAL A 401 -7.85 20.27 -32.50
N LEU A 402 -6.63 20.63 -32.91
CA LEU A 402 -6.21 22.02 -32.99
C LEU A 402 -7.03 22.80 -34.05
N GLU A 403 -7.39 22.15 -35.15
CA GLU A 403 -8.22 22.73 -36.21
C GLU A 403 -9.70 22.83 -35.83
N THR A 404 -10.26 21.80 -35.20
CA THR A 404 -11.70 21.67 -34.97
C THR A 404 -12.16 22.12 -33.58
N GLY A 405 -11.24 22.22 -32.61
CA GLY A 405 -11.54 22.55 -31.23
C GLY A 405 -12.32 21.47 -30.46
N HIS A 406 -12.37 20.24 -30.98
CA HIS A 406 -13.05 19.12 -30.30
C HIS A 406 -12.42 17.78 -30.68
N ILE A 407 -12.59 16.81 -29.79
CA ILE A 407 -12.14 15.42 -30.00
C ILE A 407 -13.32 14.62 -30.54
N GLU A 408 -13.06 13.82 -31.57
CA GLU A 408 -14.04 12.90 -32.15
C GLU A 408 -13.59 11.46 -31.93
N LEU A 409 -14.53 10.57 -31.62
CA LEU A 409 -14.30 9.12 -31.59
C LEU A 409 -15.58 8.36 -31.94
N ILE A 410 -15.46 7.06 -32.24
CA ILE A 410 -16.61 6.17 -32.41
C ILE A 410 -16.98 5.58 -31.06
N CYS A 411 -18.21 5.82 -30.60
CA CYS A 411 -18.68 5.32 -29.31
C CYS A 411 -18.72 3.79 -29.33
N PRO A 412 -18.05 3.08 -28.41
CA PRO A 412 -17.99 1.62 -28.44
C PRO A 412 -19.33 0.94 -28.08
N LEU A 413 -20.31 1.70 -27.58
CA LEU A 413 -21.65 1.19 -27.25
C LEU A 413 -22.66 1.47 -28.38
N SER A 414 -22.77 2.72 -28.82
CA SER A 414 -23.75 3.09 -29.84
C SER A 414 -23.24 2.94 -31.28
N GLN A 415 -21.91 2.80 -31.46
CA GLN A 415 -21.23 2.81 -32.77
C GLN A 415 -21.40 4.11 -33.56
N GLU A 416 -21.99 5.13 -32.94
CA GLU A 416 -22.12 6.46 -33.52
C GLU A 416 -20.86 7.27 -33.29
N LYS A 417 -20.57 8.17 -34.23
CA LYS A 417 -19.52 9.17 -34.07
C LYS A 417 -19.95 10.19 -33.03
N VAL A 418 -19.22 10.24 -31.92
CA VAL A 418 -19.44 11.19 -30.83
C VAL A 418 -18.30 12.20 -30.80
N ARG A 419 -18.60 13.40 -30.30
CA ARG A 419 -17.63 14.47 -30.12
C ARG A 419 -17.61 14.97 -28.69
N SER A 420 -16.45 15.46 -28.25
CA SER A 420 -16.25 16.11 -26.96
C SER A 420 -15.43 17.37 -27.15
N ASP A 421 -15.95 18.50 -26.68
CA ASP A 421 -15.20 19.71 -26.41
C ASP A 421 -14.95 19.90 -24.92
N GLN A 422 -15.28 18.91 -24.08
CA GLN A 422 -15.25 18.99 -22.62
C GLN A 422 -14.11 18.16 -22.06
N SER A 423 -13.14 18.82 -21.43
CA SER A 423 -12.07 18.16 -20.68
C SER A 423 -12.09 18.50 -19.20
N PHE A 424 -11.57 17.57 -18.39
CA PHE A 424 -11.24 17.76 -16.99
C PHE A 424 -9.78 17.36 -16.77
N PHE A 425 -8.96 18.32 -16.34
CA PHE A 425 -7.51 18.13 -16.18
C PHE A 425 -7.14 17.93 -14.71
N ILE A 426 -6.33 16.91 -14.44
CA ILE A 426 -5.85 16.57 -13.10
C ILE A 426 -4.34 16.50 -13.12
N ASP A 427 -3.72 17.22 -12.18
CA ASP A 427 -2.28 17.15 -11.94
C ASP A 427 -1.97 16.28 -10.70
N ARG A 428 -1.38 15.09 -10.94
CA ARG A 428 -1.23 14.04 -9.92
C ARG A 428 0.15 13.36 -9.90
N GLY A 429 1.17 14.03 -10.42
CA GLY A 429 2.49 13.42 -10.63
C GLY A 429 2.78 13.21 -12.11
N CYS A 430 1.71 13.08 -12.90
CA CYS A 430 1.74 13.22 -14.34
C CYS A 430 0.43 13.87 -14.80
N HIS A 431 0.42 14.41 -16.02
CA HIS A 431 -0.73 15.09 -16.60
C HIS A 431 -1.78 14.08 -17.09
N VAL A 432 -2.95 14.11 -16.44
CA VAL A 432 -4.10 13.28 -16.80
C VAL A 432 -5.25 14.16 -17.23
N THR A 433 -5.77 13.91 -18.43
CA THR A 433 -6.93 14.61 -18.97
C THR A 433 -8.06 13.63 -19.22
N PHE A 434 -9.24 13.94 -18.70
CA PHE A 434 -10.48 13.21 -18.91
C PHE A 434 -11.33 13.97 -19.92
N TYR A 435 -11.55 13.40 -21.10
CA TYR A 435 -12.44 13.98 -22.11
C TYR A 435 -13.81 13.34 -22.00
N ARG A 436 -14.84 14.16 -21.78
CA ARG A 436 -16.20 13.70 -21.48
C ARG A 436 -17.00 13.55 -22.76
N PHE A 437 -17.55 12.37 -23.00
CA PHE A 437 -18.41 12.08 -24.14
C PHE A 437 -19.84 11.80 -23.70
N LEU A 438 -20.79 12.24 -24.52
CA LEU A 438 -22.22 11.95 -24.40
C LEU A 438 -22.58 10.95 -25.50
N GLY A 439 -22.61 9.66 -25.15
CA GLY A 439 -23.18 8.60 -25.99
C GLY A 439 -24.57 8.20 -25.48
N SER A 440 -24.87 6.89 -25.54
CA SER A 440 -26.02 6.31 -24.81
C SER A 440 -25.91 6.48 -23.29
N GLN A 441 -24.68 6.69 -22.79
CA GLN A 441 -24.37 7.10 -21.43
C GLN A 441 -23.15 8.02 -21.44
N VAL A 442 -22.89 8.70 -20.32
CA VAL A 442 -21.65 9.46 -20.11
C VAL A 442 -20.48 8.49 -19.99
N PHE A 443 -19.38 8.77 -20.67
CA PHE A 443 -18.12 8.08 -20.49
C PHE A 443 -16.95 9.04 -20.75
N TYR A 444 -15.76 8.64 -20.32
CA TYR A 444 -14.57 9.46 -20.40
C TYR A 444 -13.45 8.75 -21.14
N LEU A 445 -12.79 9.45 -22.06
CA LEU A 445 -11.48 9.06 -22.56
C LEU A 445 -10.41 9.60 -21.61
N ILE A 446 -9.60 8.70 -21.04
CA ILE A 446 -8.49 9.05 -20.18
C ILE A 446 -7.22 9.12 -21.02
N SER A 447 -6.58 10.29 -21.00
CA SER A 447 -5.28 10.54 -21.63
C SER A 447 -4.26 10.83 -20.54
N ILE A 448 -3.19 10.03 -20.50
CA ILE A 448 -2.06 10.20 -19.60
C ILE A 448 -0.85 10.59 -20.45
N SER A 449 -0.38 11.83 -20.32
CA SER A 449 0.79 12.28 -21.08
C SER A 449 2.04 11.46 -20.69
N TYR A 450 3.05 11.34 -21.57
CA TYR A 450 4.40 10.73 -21.35
C TYR A 450 4.70 9.33 -21.90
N LEU A 451 3.80 8.66 -22.62
CA LEU A 451 4.03 7.24 -22.97
C LEU A 451 4.57 6.97 -24.38
N THR A 452 4.43 7.86 -25.37
CA THR A 452 4.88 7.55 -26.75
C THR A 452 5.26 8.78 -27.58
N LYS A 453 6.25 8.59 -28.46
CA LYS A 453 6.71 9.53 -29.49
C LYS A 453 5.71 9.67 -30.65
N ASP A 454 4.93 8.61 -30.91
CA ASP A 454 4.18 8.46 -32.17
C ASP A 454 2.64 8.57 -32.02
N SER A 455 2.11 8.88 -30.83
CA SER A 455 0.67 9.07 -30.66
C SER A 455 0.34 10.15 -29.63
N LEU A 456 -0.37 11.18 -30.08
CA LEU A 456 -0.85 12.31 -29.28
C LEU A 456 -1.85 11.93 -28.18
N PHE A 457 -2.46 10.77 -28.36
CA PHE A 457 -3.22 10.09 -27.35
C PHE A 457 -2.49 8.78 -27.11
N PRO A 458 -1.59 8.68 -26.12
CA PRO A 458 -1.39 7.40 -25.47
C PRO A 458 -2.75 7.05 -24.86
N LEU A 459 -3.63 6.42 -25.66
CA LEU A 459 -4.99 6.05 -25.32
C LEU A 459 -4.91 5.17 -24.07
N SER A 460 -5.19 5.78 -22.92
CA SER A 460 -4.82 5.15 -21.66
C SER A 460 -5.91 4.19 -21.22
N ALA A 461 -7.13 4.71 -21.16
CA ALA A 461 -8.31 3.91 -20.90
C ALA A 461 -9.59 4.66 -21.30
N LEU A 462 -10.68 3.92 -21.45
CA LEU A 462 -12.03 4.45 -21.32
C LEU A 462 -12.54 4.23 -19.89
N TYR A 463 -13.22 5.21 -19.32
CA TYR A 463 -13.90 5.08 -18.04
C TYR A 463 -15.41 5.27 -18.20
N PHE A 464 -16.18 4.30 -17.71
CA PHE A 464 -17.64 4.30 -17.70
C PHE A 464 -18.11 4.37 -16.24
N PRO A 465 -18.44 5.59 -15.73
CA PRO A 465 -18.79 5.78 -14.32
C PRO A 465 -19.96 4.92 -13.84
N ASN A 466 -21.00 4.80 -14.65
CA ASN A 466 -22.21 4.03 -14.31
C ASN A 466 -21.96 2.53 -14.08
N LYS A 467 -20.83 2.01 -14.57
CA LYS A 467 -20.43 0.60 -14.43
C LYS A 467 -19.15 0.45 -13.58
N GLU A 468 -18.59 1.57 -13.10
CA GLU A 468 -17.23 1.65 -12.52
C GLU A 468 -16.21 0.81 -13.32
N LEU A 469 -16.32 0.89 -14.66
CA LEU A 469 -15.58 0.08 -15.61
C LEU A 469 -14.46 0.91 -16.25
N ILE A 470 -13.23 0.40 -16.19
CA ILE A 470 -12.05 0.95 -16.85
C ILE A 470 -11.60 -0.04 -17.93
N ILE A 471 -11.57 0.40 -19.19
CA ILE A 471 -11.10 -0.41 -20.32
C ILE A 471 -9.77 0.14 -20.81
N PHE A 472 -8.69 -0.61 -20.62
CA PHE A 472 -7.35 -0.30 -21.12
C PHE A 472 -7.20 -0.63 -22.60
N MET A 473 -6.46 0.24 -23.30
CA MET A 473 -6.32 0.20 -24.76
C MET A 473 -4.85 0.04 -25.23
N PHE A 474 -3.86 -0.04 -24.32
CA PHE A 474 -2.42 -0.09 -24.67
C PHE A 474 -1.92 -1.48 -25.07
N ASP A 475 -0.98 -1.50 -26.01
CA ASP A 475 -0.32 -2.73 -26.50
C ASP A 475 0.57 -3.40 -25.42
N LYS A 476 0.62 -4.74 -25.46
CA LYS A 476 1.08 -5.70 -24.42
C LYS A 476 2.51 -5.52 -23.90
N ASN A 477 3.34 -4.68 -24.50
CA ASN A 477 4.75 -4.54 -24.15
C ASN A 477 5.03 -3.68 -22.91
N HIS A 478 4.00 -3.06 -22.31
CA HIS A 478 4.13 -2.21 -21.12
C HIS A 478 3.28 -2.71 -19.94
N LYS A 479 3.29 -4.03 -19.69
CA LYS A 479 2.76 -4.61 -18.44
C LYS A 479 3.58 -4.16 -17.23
N ASN A 480 3.33 -2.93 -16.78
CA ASN A 480 3.70 -2.48 -15.46
C ASN A 480 2.40 -2.36 -14.66
N LYS A 481 2.22 -3.21 -13.64
CA LYS A 481 1.09 -3.15 -12.68
C LYS A 481 0.88 -1.74 -12.10
N ASN A 482 1.92 -0.90 -12.16
CA ASN A 482 1.86 0.51 -11.78
C ASN A 482 0.86 1.34 -12.61
N TYR A 483 0.62 1.04 -13.90
CA TYR A 483 -0.28 1.86 -14.74
C TYR A 483 -1.75 1.67 -14.42
N GLU A 484 -2.14 0.44 -14.10
CA GLU A 484 -3.49 0.13 -13.64
C GLU A 484 -3.79 0.89 -12.34
N ASN A 485 -2.92 0.73 -11.35
CA ASN A 485 -3.01 1.44 -10.07
C ASN A 485 -3.03 2.96 -10.26
N TYR A 486 -2.18 3.49 -11.15
CA TYR A 486 -2.13 4.92 -11.44
C TYR A 486 -3.42 5.44 -12.08
N THR A 487 -4.01 4.67 -13.00
CA THR A 487 -5.27 5.06 -13.66
C THR A 487 -6.44 5.01 -12.68
N ILE A 488 -6.52 3.97 -11.85
CA ILE A 488 -7.51 3.87 -10.75
C ILE A 488 -7.38 5.07 -9.82
N GLN A 489 -6.15 5.39 -9.42
CA GLN A 489 -5.84 6.57 -8.61
C GLN A 489 -6.30 7.88 -9.30
N ALA A 490 -6.03 8.03 -10.59
CA ALA A 490 -6.48 9.20 -11.35
C ALA A 490 -8.01 9.31 -11.40
N VAL A 491 -8.73 8.19 -11.59
CA VAL A 491 -10.20 8.14 -11.54
C VAL A 491 -10.69 8.53 -10.14
N ASN A 492 -10.13 7.99 -9.06
CA ASN A 492 -10.50 8.36 -7.70
C ASN A 492 -10.31 9.86 -7.42
N THR A 493 -9.21 10.44 -7.89
CA THR A 493 -8.98 11.89 -7.79
C THR A 493 -9.98 12.67 -8.63
N PHE A 494 -10.31 12.21 -9.83
CA PHE A 494 -11.34 12.81 -10.68
C PHE A 494 -12.71 12.86 -9.99
N LYS A 495 -13.11 11.76 -9.34
CA LYS A 495 -14.35 11.68 -8.55
C LYS A 495 -14.35 12.72 -7.42
N SER A 496 -13.25 12.77 -6.66
CA SER A 496 -13.07 13.73 -5.56
C SER A 496 -13.16 15.18 -6.04
N TYR A 497 -12.43 15.53 -7.10
CA TYR A 497 -12.43 16.90 -7.65
C TYR A 497 -13.81 17.29 -8.19
N THR A 498 -14.51 16.38 -8.86
CA THR A 498 -15.85 16.63 -9.40
C THR A 498 -16.86 16.92 -8.29
N LEU A 499 -16.78 16.21 -7.16
CA LEU A 499 -17.64 16.44 -6.00
C LEU A 499 -17.28 17.73 -5.25
N HIS A 500 -16.00 17.96 -5.00
CA HIS A 500 -15.55 19.14 -4.27
C HIS A 500 -15.85 20.44 -5.04
N TYR A 501 -15.71 20.43 -6.36
CA TYR A 501 -15.97 21.58 -7.25
C TYR A 501 -17.30 21.45 -8.01
N LEU A 502 -18.35 20.91 -7.38
CA LEU A 502 -19.60 20.58 -8.05
C LEU A 502 -20.25 21.77 -8.78
N GLU A 503 -20.23 22.96 -8.17
CA GLU A 503 -20.79 24.18 -8.78
C GLU A 503 -20.00 24.65 -10.00
N ASP A 504 -18.66 24.65 -9.91
CA ASP A 504 -17.79 24.97 -11.04
C ASP A 504 -17.97 23.94 -12.18
N CYS A 505 -18.13 22.65 -11.84
CA CYS A 505 -18.43 21.58 -12.80
C CYS A 505 -19.79 21.79 -13.50
N LYS A 506 -20.85 22.06 -12.72
CA LYS A 506 -22.19 22.35 -13.24
C LYS A 506 -22.13 23.55 -14.20
N PHE A 507 -21.54 24.66 -13.75
CA PHE A 507 -21.37 25.85 -14.57
C PHE A 507 -20.60 25.56 -15.86
N TYR A 508 -19.47 24.85 -15.77
CA TYR A 508 -18.66 24.49 -16.94
C TYR A 508 -19.43 23.62 -17.94
N LEU A 509 -20.20 22.64 -17.48
CA LEU A 509 -20.96 21.73 -18.35
C LEU A 509 -22.22 22.39 -18.95
N ASP A 510 -22.88 23.27 -18.20
CA ASP A 510 -24.06 24.01 -18.67
C ASP A 510 -23.69 25.15 -19.62
N ASN A 511 -22.47 25.68 -19.53
CA ASN A 511 -21.98 26.77 -20.36
C ASN A 511 -21.94 26.38 -21.86
N LYS A 512 -22.79 27.05 -22.65
CA LYS A 512 -22.95 26.85 -24.10
C LYS A 512 -21.90 27.57 -24.95
N ILE A 513 -21.04 28.39 -24.35
CA ILE A 513 -19.91 29.02 -25.04
C ILE A 513 -18.88 27.94 -25.37
N SER A 514 -18.40 27.95 -26.62
CA SER A 514 -17.35 27.04 -27.09
C SER A 514 -16.13 27.09 -26.16
N LYS A 515 -15.59 25.92 -25.83
CA LYS A 515 -14.46 25.81 -24.92
C LYS A 515 -13.21 26.39 -25.57
N LYS A 516 -12.40 27.08 -24.78
CA LYS A 516 -11.13 27.66 -25.23
C LYS A 516 -10.09 26.54 -25.25
N LEU A 517 -9.66 26.15 -26.45
CA LEU A 517 -8.57 25.19 -26.59
C LEU A 517 -7.31 25.71 -25.88
N SER A 518 -6.72 24.87 -25.05
CA SER A 518 -5.67 25.25 -24.12
C SER A 518 -4.69 24.12 -23.91
N THR A 519 -3.57 24.42 -23.26
CA THR A 519 -2.65 23.39 -22.76
C THR A 519 -2.07 23.77 -21.41
N VAL A 520 -1.51 22.78 -20.71
CA VAL A 520 -0.90 22.94 -19.39
C VAL A 520 0.59 22.61 -19.50
N LEU A 521 1.43 23.55 -19.06
CA LEU A 521 2.86 23.36 -18.85
C LEU A 521 3.07 23.14 -17.35
N GLY A 522 3.24 21.88 -16.95
CA GLY A 522 3.34 21.49 -15.54
C GLY A 522 4.69 20.91 -15.13
N GLY A 523 5.63 20.79 -16.07
CA GLY A 523 6.84 20.01 -15.88
C GLY A 523 7.95 20.59 -15.00
N VAL A 524 7.80 21.83 -14.55
CA VAL A 524 8.86 22.60 -13.89
C VAL A 524 9.02 22.22 -12.40
N ASP A 525 8.03 21.56 -11.78
CA ASP A 525 8.10 21.11 -10.37
C ASP A 525 8.52 19.65 -10.17
N ARG A 526 8.34 18.78 -11.17
CA ARG A 526 8.36 17.33 -10.95
C ARG A 526 9.55 16.64 -11.62
N ASN A 527 9.99 17.15 -12.78
CA ASN A 527 11.18 16.69 -13.50
C ASN A 527 11.44 17.54 -14.75
N ILE A 528 12.56 18.29 -14.79
CA ILE A 528 12.91 19.10 -15.97
C ILE A 528 13.04 18.25 -17.24
N GLY A 529 13.62 17.05 -17.14
CA GLY A 529 13.79 16.16 -18.27
C GLY A 529 12.45 15.72 -18.86
N HIS A 530 11.62 15.05 -18.05
CA HIS A 530 10.45 14.32 -18.57
C HIS A 530 9.28 15.19 -18.99
N TYR A 531 9.14 16.38 -18.44
CA TYR A 531 7.88 17.11 -18.50
C TYR A 531 8.08 18.46 -19.17
N PHE A 532 8.97 19.27 -18.62
CA PHE A 532 9.21 20.62 -19.10
C PHE A 532 9.73 20.63 -20.53
N LEU A 533 10.77 19.84 -20.82
CA LEU A 533 11.37 19.83 -22.16
C LEU A 533 10.41 19.38 -23.25
N ASN A 534 9.53 18.42 -22.95
CA ASN A 534 8.48 17.95 -23.88
C ASN A 534 7.48 19.06 -24.18
N GLU A 535 7.01 19.72 -23.13
CA GLU A 535 6.00 20.77 -23.18
C GLU A 535 6.53 22.01 -23.92
N VAL A 536 7.74 22.45 -23.59
CA VAL A 536 8.37 23.63 -24.21
C VAL A 536 8.77 23.36 -25.67
N SER A 537 9.30 22.17 -25.99
CA SER A 537 9.61 21.83 -27.39
C SER A 537 8.35 21.79 -28.25
N ALA A 538 7.25 21.24 -27.72
CA ALA A 538 5.98 21.20 -28.44
C ALA A 538 5.39 22.60 -28.66
N ILE A 539 5.52 23.53 -27.70
CA ILE A 539 5.12 24.93 -27.89
C ILE A 539 5.95 25.60 -28.97
N LYS A 540 7.27 25.37 -28.99
CA LYS A 540 8.15 25.90 -30.03
C LYS A 540 7.79 25.35 -31.42
N GLU A 541 7.51 24.06 -31.54
CA GLU A 541 7.04 23.43 -32.79
C GLU A 541 5.74 24.09 -33.29
N LEU A 542 4.78 24.35 -32.40
CA LEU A 542 3.53 25.03 -32.77
C LEU A 542 3.78 26.45 -33.27
N TYR A 543 4.74 27.17 -32.69
CA TYR A 543 5.13 28.49 -33.19
C TYR A 543 5.74 28.39 -34.59
N GLU A 544 6.74 27.52 -34.76
CA GLU A 544 7.46 27.34 -36.04
C GLU A 544 6.54 26.89 -37.18
N THR A 545 5.49 26.13 -36.85
CA THR A 545 4.48 25.66 -37.81
C THR A 545 3.30 26.63 -37.98
N GLY A 546 3.29 27.77 -37.29
CA GLY A 546 2.20 28.76 -37.36
C GLY A 546 0.89 28.31 -36.73
N LYS A 547 0.90 27.24 -35.92
CA LYS A 547 -0.27 26.63 -35.26
C LYS A 547 -0.48 27.11 -33.82
N LEU A 548 0.45 27.88 -33.24
CA LEU A 548 0.34 28.37 -31.87
C LEU A 548 -0.94 29.20 -31.62
N ASN A 549 -1.41 29.94 -32.62
CA ASN A 549 -2.64 30.75 -32.58
C ASN A 549 -3.95 29.93 -32.46
N GLN A 550 -3.89 28.62 -32.69
CA GLN A 550 -5.00 27.68 -32.49
C GLN A 550 -5.26 27.47 -30.99
N LEU A 551 -4.23 27.62 -30.15
CA LEU A 551 -4.37 27.70 -28.70
C LEU A 551 -4.90 29.08 -28.28
N LYS A 552 -5.83 29.08 -27.32
CA LYS A 552 -6.42 30.28 -26.72
C LYS A 552 -5.98 30.51 -25.28
N ALA A 553 -5.39 29.50 -24.65
CA ALA A 553 -4.87 29.61 -23.30
C ALA A 553 -3.66 28.67 -23.07
N LEU A 554 -2.75 29.14 -22.21
CA LEU A 554 -1.58 28.44 -21.74
C LEU A 554 -1.57 28.51 -20.21
N LEU A 555 -1.66 27.37 -19.54
CA LEU A 555 -1.61 27.29 -18.09
C LEU A 555 -0.18 26.92 -17.71
N VAL A 556 0.47 27.75 -16.91
CA VAL A 556 1.84 27.57 -16.46
C VAL A 556 1.77 27.33 -14.96
N THR A 557 2.05 26.11 -14.51
CA THR A 557 1.92 25.78 -13.08
C THR A 557 3.07 26.30 -12.23
N SER A 558 4.17 26.67 -12.89
CA SER A 558 5.46 26.85 -12.24
C SER A 558 6.39 27.63 -13.17
N ASN A 559 7.05 28.69 -12.69
CA ASN A 559 7.81 29.62 -13.54
C ASN A 559 9.32 29.72 -13.23
N TYR A 560 9.99 28.62 -12.78
CA TYR A 560 11.42 28.66 -12.43
C TYR A 560 12.32 29.15 -13.57
N LEU A 561 11.96 28.90 -14.84
CA LEU A 561 12.75 29.30 -16.02
C LEU A 561 12.03 30.30 -16.94
N ASP A 562 11.04 31.06 -16.43
CA ASP A 562 10.22 32.01 -17.21
C ASP A 562 9.97 31.63 -18.68
N ILE A 563 8.86 30.94 -18.95
CA ILE A 563 8.56 30.45 -20.30
C ILE A 563 8.52 31.57 -21.35
N LYS A 564 8.17 32.81 -20.96
CA LYS A 564 8.15 33.96 -21.87
C LYS A 564 9.56 34.45 -22.21
N GLU A 565 10.54 34.22 -21.35
CA GLU A 565 11.93 34.50 -21.68
C GLU A 565 12.54 33.43 -22.60
N ILE A 566 12.12 32.17 -22.44
CA ILE A 566 12.58 31.07 -23.31
C ILE A 566 11.95 31.17 -24.70
N ILE A 567 10.65 31.45 -24.75
CA ILE A 567 9.88 31.61 -25.99
C ILE A 567 9.31 33.03 -25.99
N PRO A 568 10.13 34.06 -26.31
CA PRO A 568 9.66 35.44 -26.43
C PRO A 568 8.61 35.61 -27.54
N GLU A 569 8.42 34.62 -28.40
CA GLU A 569 7.34 34.61 -29.38
C GLU A 569 5.95 34.47 -28.74
N ILE A 570 5.89 34.07 -27.46
CA ILE A 570 4.71 34.20 -26.59
C ILE A 570 4.60 35.68 -26.14
N THR A 571 4.37 36.58 -27.09
CA THR A 571 4.25 38.04 -26.89
C THR A 571 2.87 38.57 -27.28
N ALA A 572 2.69 39.89 -27.21
CA ALA A 572 1.48 40.63 -27.59
C ALA A 572 0.96 40.32 -29.01
N GLU A 573 1.79 39.75 -29.90
CA GLU A 573 1.40 39.27 -31.24
C GLU A 573 0.60 37.96 -31.25
N SER A 574 0.53 37.28 -30.09
CA SER A 574 -0.46 36.24 -29.79
C SER A 574 -1.57 36.81 -28.89
N PRO A 575 -2.31 37.88 -29.28
CA PRO A 575 -3.21 38.62 -28.38
C PRO A 575 -4.36 37.77 -27.82
N ASN A 576 -4.62 36.62 -28.44
CA ASN A 576 -5.67 35.69 -28.03
C ASN A 576 -5.18 34.58 -27.08
N LEU A 577 -3.88 34.51 -26.77
CA LEU A 577 -3.29 33.47 -25.92
C LEU A 577 -3.21 33.96 -24.47
N LEU A 578 -4.16 33.51 -23.64
CA LEU A 578 -4.21 33.84 -22.21
C LEU A 578 -3.19 32.99 -21.44
N THR A 579 -2.31 33.61 -20.64
CA THR A 579 -1.41 32.87 -19.73
C THR A 579 -1.97 32.86 -18.32
N TYR A 580 -2.14 31.69 -17.72
CA TYR A 580 -2.53 31.54 -16.32
C TYR A 580 -1.36 31.01 -15.51
N ASN A 581 -0.88 31.79 -14.54
CA ASN A 581 0.11 31.33 -13.58
C ASN A 581 -0.62 30.68 -12.42
N VAL A 582 -0.28 29.43 -12.10
CA VAL A 582 -0.87 28.70 -10.97
C VAL A 582 0.11 28.67 -9.82
N GLU A 583 -0.35 28.95 -8.60
CA GLU A 583 0.50 28.84 -7.42
C GLU A 583 0.66 27.38 -6.98
N HIS A 584 1.92 26.97 -6.83
CA HIS A 584 2.43 25.60 -6.63
C HIS A 584 1.79 24.76 -5.51
N LYS A 585 1.06 25.36 -4.56
CA LYS A 585 0.63 24.67 -3.33
C LYS A 585 -0.67 23.87 -3.47
N LEU A 586 -1.39 23.96 -4.59
CA LEU A 586 -2.72 23.36 -4.74
C LEU A 586 -2.92 22.74 -6.12
N PRO A 587 -2.58 21.46 -6.35
CA PRO A 587 -2.85 20.77 -7.62
C PRO A 587 -4.31 20.84 -8.07
N ALA A 588 -5.24 20.87 -7.10
CA ALA A 588 -6.68 21.05 -7.32
C ALA A 588 -7.05 22.41 -7.94
N SER A 589 -6.22 23.44 -7.76
CA SER A 589 -6.45 24.76 -8.34
C SER A 589 -6.38 24.75 -9.88
N VAL A 590 -5.54 23.91 -10.49
CA VAL A 590 -5.49 23.79 -11.96
C VAL A 590 -6.83 23.28 -12.50
N PHE A 591 -7.39 22.25 -11.86
CA PHE A 591 -8.71 21.72 -12.22
C PHE A 591 -9.77 22.83 -12.16
N GLN A 592 -9.82 23.58 -11.06
CA GLN A 592 -10.77 24.67 -10.89
C GLN A 592 -10.57 25.80 -11.91
N ILE A 593 -9.32 26.20 -12.19
CA ILE A 593 -8.98 27.23 -13.19
C ILE A 593 -9.46 26.79 -14.58
N CYS A 594 -9.27 25.53 -14.96
CA CYS A 594 -9.77 24.98 -16.21
C CYS A 594 -11.28 25.13 -16.35
N LEU A 595 -12.03 24.79 -15.30
CA LEU A 595 -13.50 24.89 -15.30
C LEU A 595 -13.97 26.35 -15.40
N ARG A 596 -13.47 27.22 -14.52
CA ARG A 596 -13.90 28.64 -14.43
C ARG A 596 -13.57 29.44 -15.69
N ASN A 597 -12.50 29.07 -16.39
CA ASN A 597 -12.08 29.74 -17.62
C ASN A 597 -12.60 29.06 -18.89
N ASN A 598 -13.46 28.04 -18.76
CA ASN A 598 -14.10 27.33 -19.87
C ASN A 598 -13.08 26.69 -20.83
N LEU A 599 -12.09 25.99 -20.28
CA LEU A 599 -10.92 25.50 -21.02
C LEU A 599 -11.06 24.04 -21.48
N LEU A 600 -10.70 23.78 -22.73
CA LEU A 600 -10.46 22.43 -23.27
C LEU A 600 -8.95 22.19 -23.27
N VAL A 601 -8.45 21.32 -22.41
CA VAL A 601 -7.02 21.04 -22.26
C VAL A 601 -6.61 19.96 -23.25
N LEU A 602 -5.64 20.28 -24.11
CA LEU A 602 -5.02 19.39 -25.06
C LEU A 602 -3.54 19.19 -24.67
N PRO A 603 -3.12 17.99 -24.25
CA PRO A 603 -1.72 17.67 -24.10
C PRO A 603 -1.01 17.69 -25.45
N LEU A 604 0.12 18.40 -25.54
CA LEU A 604 0.81 18.61 -26.81
C LEU A 604 1.78 17.48 -27.21
N GLY A 605 2.10 16.56 -26.29
CA GLY A 605 3.06 15.47 -26.54
C GLY A 605 4.52 15.93 -26.47
N CYS A 606 5.41 15.22 -27.17
CA CYS A 606 6.85 15.51 -27.25
C CYS A 606 7.21 15.96 -28.67
N ALA A 607 7.99 17.04 -28.81
CA ALA A 607 8.58 17.46 -30.08
C ALA A 607 10.11 17.35 -30.03
N ASN A 608 10.77 17.22 -31.20
CA ASN A 608 12.23 17.22 -31.29
C ASN A 608 12.79 18.57 -30.78
N MET A 609 13.89 18.51 -30.03
CA MET A 609 14.51 19.70 -29.49
C MET A 609 15.53 20.31 -30.46
N SER A 610 15.45 21.62 -30.66
CA SER A 610 16.41 22.41 -31.44
C SER A 610 17.51 23.00 -30.56
N GLU A 611 18.68 23.28 -31.14
CA GLU A 611 19.78 23.91 -30.40
C GLU A 611 19.47 25.35 -29.99
N ASP A 612 18.76 26.11 -30.84
CA ASP A 612 18.28 27.47 -30.50
C ASP A 612 17.43 27.48 -29.22
N LEU A 613 16.50 26.53 -29.08
CA LEU A 613 15.66 26.44 -27.89
C LEU A 613 16.48 26.12 -26.63
N LEU A 614 17.50 25.28 -26.75
CA LEU A 614 18.40 24.95 -25.65
C LEU A 614 19.27 26.12 -25.23
N ASP A 615 19.82 26.86 -26.18
CA ASP A 615 20.60 28.05 -25.90
C ASP A 615 19.74 29.10 -25.18
N ARG A 616 18.49 29.29 -25.59
CA ARG A 616 17.52 30.14 -24.87
C ARG A 616 17.25 29.65 -23.45
N ILE A 617 17.02 28.35 -23.24
CA ILE A 617 16.85 27.78 -21.90
C ILE A 617 18.08 28.05 -21.03
N ASN A 618 19.27 27.85 -21.59
CA ASN A 618 20.53 28.09 -20.91
C ASN A 618 20.74 29.58 -20.58
N ASP A 619 20.41 30.50 -21.50
CA ASP A 619 20.51 31.94 -21.28
C ASP A 619 19.62 32.40 -20.13
N VAL A 620 18.40 31.87 -20.04
CA VAL A 620 17.50 32.17 -18.93
C VAL A 620 18.01 31.55 -17.62
N ALA A 621 18.56 30.34 -17.66
CA ALA A 621 19.17 29.72 -16.51
C ALA A 621 20.37 30.53 -15.99
N LEU A 622 21.24 31.02 -16.87
CA LEU A 622 22.39 31.87 -16.54
C LEU A 622 21.96 33.15 -15.82
N LYS A 623 20.93 33.85 -16.31
CA LYS A 623 20.40 35.09 -15.69
C LYS A 623 19.86 34.89 -14.28
N LYS A 624 19.43 33.67 -13.94
CA LYS A 624 18.83 33.33 -12.64
C LYS A 624 19.83 32.83 -11.61
N CYS A 625 21.04 32.45 -12.03
CA CYS A 625 22.08 31.99 -11.13
C CYS A 625 22.75 33.17 -10.41
N GLN A 626 23.20 32.94 -9.18
CA GLN A 626 23.99 33.94 -8.45
C GLN A 626 25.38 34.11 -9.09
N PRO A 627 25.97 35.32 -9.09
CA PRO A 627 27.30 35.55 -9.65
C PRO A 627 28.38 34.64 -9.07
N GLU A 628 28.37 34.39 -7.75
CA GLU A 628 29.35 33.53 -7.08
C GLU A 628 29.27 32.07 -7.55
N PHE A 629 28.05 31.59 -7.85
CA PHE A 629 27.85 30.28 -8.45
C PHE A 629 28.42 30.24 -9.88
N LEU A 630 28.18 31.27 -10.67
CA LEU A 630 28.68 31.34 -12.05
C LEU A 630 30.21 31.36 -12.09
N ASP A 631 30.86 32.12 -11.19
CA ASP A 631 32.31 32.14 -11.05
C ASP A 631 32.87 30.75 -10.71
N LYS A 632 32.22 30.03 -9.79
CA LYS A 632 32.56 28.65 -9.44
C LYS A 632 32.43 27.70 -10.64
N VAL A 633 31.37 27.84 -11.44
CA VAL A 633 31.22 27.04 -12.66
C VAL A 633 32.32 27.39 -13.67
N LEU A 634 32.65 28.67 -13.85
CA LEU A 634 33.73 29.09 -14.75
C LEU A 634 35.10 28.55 -14.32
N GLU A 635 35.40 28.60 -13.02
CA GLU A 635 36.61 28.02 -12.44
C GLU A 635 36.70 26.51 -12.69
N SER A 636 35.60 25.79 -12.49
CA SER A 636 35.57 24.33 -12.69
C SER A 636 35.90 23.89 -14.11
N ARG A 637 35.67 24.74 -15.11
CA ARG A 637 35.96 24.44 -16.54
C ARG A 637 37.45 24.39 -16.85
N GLN A 638 38.31 24.78 -15.90
CA GLN A 638 39.75 24.60 -16.01
C GLN A 638 40.17 23.13 -15.87
N HIS A 639 39.34 22.30 -15.24
CA HIS A 639 39.58 20.85 -15.11
C HIS A 639 39.38 20.12 -16.43
N PHE A 640 40.13 19.03 -16.62
CA PHE A 640 39.87 18.06 -17.68
C PHE A 640 40.23 16.62 -17.24
N PRO A 641 39.26 15.70 -17.27
CA PRO A 641 37.85 15.95 -17.53
C PRO A 641 37.15 16.63 -16.35
N LEU A 642 36.14 17.46 -16.63
CA LEU A 642 35.11 17.80 -15.66
C LEU A 642 33.99 16.75 -15.75
N LEU A 643 33.97 15.84 -14.77
CA LEU A 643 33.14 14.63 -14.74
C LEU A 643 31.91 14.84 -13.84
N TRP A 644 30.72 14.65 -14.39
CA TRP A 644 29.48 14.59 -13.62
C TRP A 644 29.18 13.16 -13.16
N ILE A 645 28.90 12.96 -11.88
CA ILE A 645 28.49 11.67 -11.32
C ILE A 645 27.20 11.82 -10.53
N SER A 646 26.13 11.18 -10.98
CA SER A 646 24.86 11.16 -10.26
C SER A 646 24.84 10.02 -9.23
N ILE A 647 24.63 10.36 -7.96
CA ILE A 647 24.47 9.45 -6.82
C ILE A 647 23.00 9.30 -6.42
N ARG A 648 22.65 8.18 -5.78
CA ARG A 648 21.29 7.94 -5.26
C ARG A 648 21.26 7.02 -4.05
N THR A 649 20.44 7.37 -3.07
CA THR A 649 20.16 6.54 -1.88
C THR A 649 18.82 5.80 -1.94
N HIS A 650 18.03 5.99 -3.01
CA HIS A 650 16.69 5.41 -3.15
C HIS A 650 16.41 5.04 -4.60
N LYS A 651 15.63 3.97 -4.83
CA LYS A 651 15.09 3.51 -6.13
C LYS A 651 16.10 3.55 -7.30
N ARG A 652 16.46 2.39 -7.85
CA ARG A 652 17.54 2.26 -8.86
C ARG A 652 18.92 2.58 -8.27
N VAL A 653 19.16 2.14 -7.05
CA VAL A 653 20.47 2.31 -6.39
C VAL A 653 21.46 1.30 -6.92
N TRP A 654 22.63 1.78 -7.29
CA TRP A 654 23.78 0.92 -7.54
C TRP A 654 24.40 0.50 -6.20
N LEU A 655 24.35 -0.79 -5.86
CA LEU A 655 24.70 -1.28 -4.52
C LEU A 655 26.15 -0.99 -4.11
N SER A 656 27.09 -0.99 -5.06
CA SER A 656 28.51 -0.68 -4.84
C SER A 656 28.90 0.71 -5.33
N GLN A 657 27.97 1.67 -5.30
CA GLN A 657 28.22 3.01 -5.86
C GLN A 657 29.41 3.71 -5.23
N VAL A 658 29.60 3.62 -3.90
CA VAL A 658 30.67 4.35 -3.22
C VAL A 658 32.02 3.83 -3.67
N GLU A 659 32.24 2.52 -3.54
CA GLU A 659 33.49 1.88 -3.91
C GLU A 659 33.75 2.00 -5.43
N GLY A 660 32.71 1.82 -6.24
CA GLY A 660 32.80 1.92 -7.69
C GLY A 660 33.14 3.34 -8.18
N ILE A 661 32.49 4.36 -7.64
CA ILE A 661 32.77 5.77 -7.96
C ILE A 661 34.18 6.15 -7.52
N VAL A 662 34.57 5.82 -6.28
CA VAL A 662 35.93 6.08 -5.77
C VAL A 662 36.99 5.44 -6.66
N ASN A 663 36.77 4.20 -7.11
CA ASN A 663 37.71 3.49 -7.99
C ASN A 663 37.81 4.15 -9.37
N ILE A 664 36.69 4.58 -9.96
CA ILE A 664 36.69 5.31 -11.23
C ILE A 664 37.48 6.61 -11.09
N ILE A 665 37.19 7.42 -10.08
CA ILE A 665 37.86 8.71 -9.85
C ILE A 665 39.36 8.52 -9.64
N LYS A 666 39.77 7.59 -8.77
CA LYS A 666 41.19 7.32 -8.50
C LYS A 666 41.96 6.88 -9.74
N LYS A 667 41.36 6.00 -10.55
CA LYS A 667 42.01 5.56 -11.81
C LYS A 667 42.10 6.70 -12.82
N LEU A 668 41.03 7.48 -12.99
CA LEU A 668 41.03 8.63 -13.89
C LEU A 668 42.08 9.67 -13.50
N ALA A 669 42.28 9.91 -12.21
CA ALA A 669 43.28 10.87 -11.73
C ALA A 669 44.74 10.48 -12.07
N LEU A 670 45.02 9.19 -12.35
CA LEU A 670 46.34 8.75 -12.80
C LEU A 670 46.61 9.19 -14.24
N ASP A 671 45.60 9.09 -15.11
CA ASP A 671 45.71 9.43 -16.54
C ASP A 671 45.43 10.92 -16.80
N PHE A 672 44.62 11.55 -15.94
CA PHE A 672 44.18 12.94 -16.02
C PHE A 672 44.39 13.66 -14.67
N PRO A 673 45.60 14.21 -14.41
CA PRO A 673 45.95 14.80 -13.11
C PRO A 673 45.11 16.01 -12.69
N ASN A 674 44.43 16.67 -13.63
CA ASN A 674 43.55 17.82 -13.38
C ASN A 674 42.07 17.46 -13.57
N VAL A 675 41.65 16.27 -13.13
CA VAL A 675 40.25 15.85 -13.12
C VAL A 675 39.47 16.64 -12.05
N GLY A 676 38.27 17.09 -12.41
CA GLY A 676 37.30 17.70 -11.48
C GLY A 676 36.02 16.86 -11.46
N VAL A 677 35.38 16.73 -10.30
CA VAL A 677 34.20 15.87 -10.14
C VAL A 677 33.01 16.65 -9.59
N ILE A 678 31.87 16.59 -10.26
CA ILE A 678 30.61 17.15 -9.78
C ILE A 678 29.70 16.01 -9.34
N PHE A 679 29.26 16.05 -8.10
CA PHE A 679 28.29 15.09 -7.57
C PHE A 679 26.89 15.66 -7.63
N ASP A 680 25.97 14.90 -8.23
CA ASP A 680 24.56 15.23 -8.41
C ASP A 680 23.68 14.22 -7.70
N GLY A 681 22.55 14.67 -7.16
CA GLY A 681 21.64 13.83 -6.38
C GLY A 681 20.53 14.67 -5.79
N VAL A 682 19.85 14.12 -4.79
CA VAL A 682 18.90 14.88 -3.96
C VAL A 682 19.52 15.16 -2.58
N PRO A 683 19.00 16.13 -1.79
CA PRO A 683 19.61 16.53 -0.52
C PRO A 683 19.92 15.38 0.45
N ARG A 684 19.10 14.31 0.45
CA ARG A 684 19.32 13.10 1.28
C ARG A 684 20.55 12.27 0.88
N ASP A 685 21.10 12.49 -0.31
CA ASP A 685 22.27 11.75 -0.82
C ASP A 685 23.60 12.34 -0.29
N GLN A 686 23.54 13.43 0.50
CA GLN A 686 24.70 14.16 1.04
C GLN A 686 25.71 13.24 1.74
N ALA A 687 25.24 12.32 2.59
CA ALA A 687 26.12 11.41 3.31
C ALA A 687 26.92 10.46 2.39
N VAL A 688 26.34 10.09 1.24
CA VAL A 688 27.03 9.25 0.24
C VAL A 688 28.11 10.07 -0.47
N MET A 689 27.80 11.31 -0.84
CA MET A 689 28.76 12.23 -1.46
C MET A 689 29.95 12.50 -0.53
N GLU A 690 29.71 12.83 0.74
CA GLU A 690 30.75 13.07 1.74
C GLU A 690 31.63 11.84 1.94
N LYS A 691 31.04 10.64 1.97
CA LYS A 691 31.78 9.38 2.06
C LYS A 691 32.69 9.16 0.84
N ILE A 692 32.22 9.47 -0.37
CA ILE A 692 33.03 9.38 -1.59
C ILE A 692 34.17 10.40 -1.54
N ALA A 693 33.86 11.67 -1.21
CA ALA A 693 34.83 12.76 -1.12
C ALA A 693 35.94 12.46 -0.10
N TYR A 694 35.61 11.85 1.04
CA TYR A 694 36.59 11.42 2.05
C TYR A 694 37.54 10.31 1.54
N LEU A 695 37.09 9.46 0.63
CA LEU A 695 37.85 8.29 0.17
C LEU A 695 38.72 8.56 -1.06
N ILE A 696 38.56 9.69 -1.74
CA ILE A 696 39.38 10.12 -2.88
C ILE A 696 40.52 11.06 -2.43
N PRO A 697 41.62 11.19 -3.21
CA PRO A 697 42.69 12.13 -2.88
C PRO A 697 42.19 13.58 -2.76
N SER A 698 42.62 14.28 -1.72
CA SER A 698 42.31 15.70 -1.48
C SER A 698 42.79 16.66 -2.57
N THR A 699 43.65 16.20 -3.48
CA THR A 699 44.11 16.94 -4.65
C THR A 699 43.08 16.99 -5.78
N ILE A 700 42.01 16.20 -5.71
CA ILE A 700 40.93 16.19 -6.70
C ILE A 700 39.85 17.15 -6.23
N GLU A 701 39.58 18.18 -7.02
CA GLU A 701 38.55 19.17 -6.73
C GLU A 701 37.15 18.55 -6.92
N THR A 702 36.27 18.73 -5.92
CA THR A 702 34.90 18.23 -5.96
C THR A 702 33.87 19.34 -5.81
N TYR A 703 32.78 19.23 -6.54
CA TYR A 703 31.68 20.19 -6.57
C TYR A 703 30.37 19.51 -6.15
N ASN A 704 29.62 20.15 -5.25
CA ASN A 704 28.32 19.68 -4.79
C ASN A 704 27.19 20.30 -5.64
N ALA A 705 26.39 19.46 -6.30
CA ALA A 705 25.19 19.85 -7.04
C ALA A 705 23.89 19.26 -6.46
N LEU A 706 23.89 18.69 -5.24
CA LEU A 706 22.72 18.06 -4.62
C LEU A 706 21.61 19.05 -4.25
N ASP A 707 21.98 20.29 -3.91
CA ASP A 707 21.07 21.36 -3.51
C ASP A 707 20.93 22.46 -4.58
N CYS A 708 21.35 22.17 -5.82
CA CYS A 708 21.23 23.13 -6.91
C CYS A 708 19.77 23.37 -7.30
N THR A 709 19.46 24.63 -7.56
CA THR A 709 18.22 25.01 -8.25
C THR A 709 18.20 24.46 -9.67
N VAL A 710 17.02 24.40 -10.29
CA VAL A 710 16.86 23.96 -11.69
C VAL A 710 17.77 24.74 -12.64
N SER A 711 17.88 26.06 -12.45
CA SER A 711 18.76 26.93 -13.25
C SER A 711 20.23 26.55 -13.09
N GLU A 712 20.69 26.35 -11.85
CA GLU A 712 22.06 25.95 -11.56
C GLU A 712 22.39 24.58 -12.15
N THR A 713 21.47 23.62 -12.07
CA THR A 713 21.64 22.29 -12.68
C THR A 713 21.78 22.36 -14.20
N ILE A 714 21.02 23.23 -14.89
CA ILE A 714 21.17 23.45 -16.34
C ILE A 714 22.58 23.99 -16.66
N VAL A 715 23.00 25.03 -15.94
CA VAL A 715 24.29 25.70 -16.16
C VAL A 715 25.43 24.71 -15.94
N TRP A 716 25.36 23.94 -14.85
CA TRP A 716 26.29 22.87 -14.56
C TRP A 716 26.32 21.81 -15.67
N ALA A 717 25.16 21.29 -16.09
CA ALA A 717 25.06 20.26 -17.12
C ALA A 717 25.68 20.72 -18.46
N ARG A 718 25.66 22.02 -18.78
CA ARG A 718 26.32 22.59 -19.96
C ARG A 718 27.83 22.76 -19.79
N ALA A 719 28.32 22.87 -18.56
CA ALA A 719 29.74 23.08 -18.26
C ALA A 719 30.59 21.81 -18.38
N ILE A 720 30.01 20.63 -18.17
CA ILE A 720 30.76 19.35 -18.08
C ILE A 720 31.34 18.87 -19.41
N ASP A 721 32.30 17.94 -19.31
CA ASP A 721 32.85 17.21 -20.46
C ASP A 721 32.12 15.90 -20.71
N LEU A 722 31.79 15.17 -19.64
CA LEU A 722 31.13 13.87 -19.68
C LEU A 722 30.42 13.56 -18.37
N PHE A 723 29.56 12.54 -18.37
CA PHE A 723 28.82 12.11 -17.18
C PHE A 723 28.77 10.58 -17.01
N VAL A 724 28.52 10.16 -15.77
CA VAL A 724 28.10 8.81 -15.39
C VAL A 724 26.82 8.96 -14.56
N ALA A 725 25.70 8.42 -15.04
CA ALA A 725 24.41 8.64 -14.39
C ALA A 725 23.47 7.44 -14.49
N PRO A 726 22.54 7.26 -13.54
CA PRO A 726 21.54 6.23 -13.67
C PRO A 726 20.50 6.58 -14.74
N PHE A 727 19.95 5.54 -15.36
CA PHE A 727 18.83 5.59 -16.27
C PHE A 727 17.62 6.32 -15.66
N GLY A 728 17.21 7.40 -16.32
CA GLY A 728 16.22 8.38 -15.83
C GLY A 728 16.74 9.82 -15.81
N ALA A 729 18.05 10.03 -15.67
CA ALA A 729 18.70 11.33 -15.91
C ALA A 729 18.93 11.61 -17.42
N GLY A 730 18.60 10.65 -18.27
CA GLY A 730 18.92 10.63 -19.70
C GLY A 730 18.57 11.90 -20.45
N MET A 731 17.38 12.49 -20.22
CA MET A 731 16.99 13.72 -20.94
C MET A 731 17.80 14.96 -20.59
N ILE A 732 18.26 15.08 -19.34
CA ILE A 732 19.16 16.19 -19.00
C ILE A 732 20.41 16.08 -19.88
N PHE A 733 20.93 14.87 -20.10
CA PHE A 733 22.18 14.73 -20.83
C PHE A 733 22.05 14.59 -22.36
N THR A 734 21.04 13.89 -22.85
CA THR A 734 20.77 13.75 -24.30
C THR A 734 20.24 15.02 -24.91
N CYS A 735 19.56 15.86 -24.12
CA CYS A 735 18.92 17.07 -24.61
C CYS A 735 19.69 18.31 -24.11
N ILE A 736 19.72 18.58 -22.79
CA ILE A 736 20.27 19.82 -22.23
C ILE A 736 21.81 19.88 -22.32
N ALA A 737 22.51 18.95 -21.66
CA ALA A 737 23.97 18.92 -21.65
C ALA A 737 24.52 18.71 -23.06
N ASN A 738 23.91 17.76 -23.78
CA ASN A 738 24.36 17.22 -25.06
C ASN A 738 25.84 16.80 -25.01
N LYS A 739 26.20 16.02 -24.00
CA LYS A 739 27.56 15.53 -23.75
C LYS A 739 27.61 14.01 -23.87
N PRO A 740 28.76 13.41 -24.17
CA PRO A 740 28.91 11.97 -24.08
C PRO A 740 28.87 11.52 -22.62
N GLY A 741 28.40 10.31 -22.37
CA GLY A 741 28.40 9.75 -21.02
C GLY A 741 27.92 8.32 -20.98
N VAL A 742 28.00 7.75 -19.78
CA VAL A 742 27.66 6.36 -19.51
C VAL A 742 26.40 6.29 -18.66
N ALA A 743 25.40 5.53 -19.11
CA ALA A 743 24.18 5.28 -18.38
C ALA A 743 24.15 3.85 -17.81
N HIS A 744 23.70 3.73 -16.57
CA HIS A 744 23.55 2.44 -15.90
C HIS A 744 22.19 2.35 -15.19
N GLY A 745 21.67 1.15 -14.92
CA GLY A 745 20.33 0.99 -14.34
C GLY A 745 19.98 -0.48 -14.14
N PRO A 746 18.83 -0.78 -13.53
CA PRO A 746 18.34 -2.16 -13.47
C PRO A 746 18.10 -2.70 -14.90
N ARG A 747 18.14 -4.02 -15.11
CA ARG A 747 18.04 -4.64 -16.46
C ARG A 747 16.80 -4.20 -17.22
N GLY A 748 15.69 -3.98 -16.51
CA GLY A 748 14.44 -3.48 -17.10
C GLY A 748 14.55 -2.07 -17.71
N TRP A 749 15.61 -1.32 -17.43
CA TRP A 749 15.93 0.00 -18.00
C TRP A 749 17.13 -0.03 -18.95
N CYS A 750 17.64 -1.20 -19.32
CA CYS A 750 18.72 -1.35 -20.29
C CYS A 750 18.21 -1.88 -21.66
N PRO A 751 17.28 -1.18 -22.35
CA PRO A 751 16.94 -1.53 -23.72
C PRO A 751 18.16 -1.30 -24.64
N PRO A 752 18.19 -1.95 -25.81
CA PRO A 752 19.23 -1.72 -26.82
C PRO A 752 19.24 -0.28 -27.38
N ASP A 753 18.16 0.49 -27.19
CA ASP A 753 18.04 1.90 -27.56
C ASP A 753 17.79 2.75 -26.30
N PRO A 754 18.71 3.64 -25.88
CA PRO A 754 18.57 4.44 -24.67
C PRO A 754 17.27 5.26 -24.75
N PHE A 755 16.33 4.97 -23.85
CA PHE A 755 15.02 5.63 -23.79
C PHE A 755 15.16 7.16 -23.83
N CYS A 756 14.90 7.75 -25.00
CA CYS A 756 14.94 9.18 -25.24
C CYS A 756 13.57 9.58 -25.79
N PRO A 757 12.64 10.09 -24.95
CA PRO A 757 11.34 10.53 -25.45
C PRO A 757 11.45 11.79 -26.33
N ILE A 758 12.60 12.50 -26.31
CA ILE A 758 12.90 13.63 -27.20
C ILE A 758 14.20 13.40 -27.97
N PRO A 759 14.15 12.93 -29.22
CA PRO A 759 15.36 12.93 -30.05
C PRO A 759 15.78 14.37 -30.32
N ARG A 760 16.98 14.73 -29.89
CA ARG A 760 17.70 15.83 -30.53
C ARG A 760 18.16 15.32 -31.89
N LYS A 761 17.89 16.08 -32.96
CA LYS A 761 18.21 15.67 -34.34
C LYS A 761 19.70 15.30 -34.51
N ASP A 762 20.57 16.00 -33.79
CA ASP A 762 22.03 15.80 -33.74
C ASP A 762 22.53 15.62 -32.30
N GLY A 763 21.79 14.86 -31.48
CA GLY A 763 22.12 14.65 -30.07
C GLY A 763 23.25 13.64 -29.85
N VAL A 764 24.05 13.85 -28.82
CA VAL A 764 25.03 12.87 -28.36
C VAL A 764 24.29 11.75 -27.62
N LEU A 765 24.31 10.55 -28.19
CA LEU A 765 23.71 9.38 -27.56
C LEU A 765 24.49 8.96 -26.31
N VAL A 766 23.76 8.63 -25.25
CA VAL A 766 24.34 8.06 -24.03
C VAL A 766 24.70 6.60 -24.27
N ILE A 767 25.83 6.16 -23.73
CA ILE A 767 26.30 4.78 -23.83
C ILE A 767 25.68 3.96 -22.69
N PRO A 768 24.74 3.03 -22.97
CA PRO A 768 24.19 2.19 -21.93
C PRO A 768 25.18 1.06 -21.57
N ILE A 769 25.30 0.75 -20.28
CA ILE A 769 26.07 -0.42 -19.85
C ILE A 769 25.36 -1.71 -20.30
N PRO A 770 26.07 -2.68 -20.89
CA PRO A 770 25.47 -3.96 -21.31
C PRO A 770 24.67 -4.66 -20.21
N SER A 771 23.50 -5.20 -20.58
CA SER A 771 22.57 -5.83 -19.63
C SER A 771 23.13 -7.08 -18.94
N ASN A 772 24.11 -7.75 -19.56
CA ASN A 772 24.85 -8.88 -18.98
C ASN A 772 25.83 -8.45 -17.88
N SER A 773 26.21 -7.15 -17.81
CA SER A 773 27.04 -6.57 -16.76
C SER A 773 26.24 -6.02 -15.58
N ILE A 774 24.90 -6.15 -15.62
CA ILE A 774 23.97 -5.70 -14.59
C ILE A 774 23.35 -6.90 -13.88
N VAL A 775 23.20 -6.83 -12.55
CA VAL A 775 22.53 -7.84 -11.72
C VAL A 775 21.43 -7.15 -10.91
N ASP A 776 20.16 -7.42 -11.22
CA ASP A 776 19.03 -6.87 -10.47
C ASP A 776 18.91 -7.51 -9.09
N CYS A 777 18.63 -6.69 -8.08
CA CYS A 777 18.39 -7.15 -6.71
C CYS A 777 16.90 -7.40 -6.48
N LEU A 778 16.58 -8.57 -5.93
CA LEU A 778 15.22 -8.94 -5.52
C LEU A 778 14.94 -8.37 -4.13
N ASP A 779 14.58 -7.10 -4.05
CA ASP A 779 14.13 -6.45 -2.81
C ASP A 779 12.59 -6.49 -2.74
N SER A 780 12.03 -6.87 -1.58
CA SER A 780 10.59 -6.96 -1.33
C SER A 780 9.90 -5.60 -1.44
N GLN A 781 10.62 -4.49 -1.23
CA GLN A 781 10.06 -3.14 -1.26
C GLN A 781 9.73 -2.62 -2.66
N TYR A 782 10.32 -3.18 -3.73
CA TYR A 782 10.18 -2.67 -5.10
C TYR A 782 9.67 -3.72 -6.09
N HIS A 783 8.35 -3.74 -6.30
CA HIS A 783 7.71 -4.71 -7.19
C HIS A 783 8.08 -4.54 -8.68
N ALA A 784 8.23 -3.30 -9.16
CA ALA A 784 8.53 -3.03 -10.56
C ALA A 784 10.03 -3.21 -10.87
N LEU A 785 10.35 -4.03 -11.88
CA LEU A 785 11.72 -4.26 -12.40
C LEU A 785 12.50 -2.96 -12.64
N THR A 786 11.78 -1.91 -13.02
CA THR A 786 12.30 -0.59 -13.36
C THR A 786 12.75 0.26 -12.18
N SER A 787 12.49 -0.15 -10.94
CA SER A 787 12.78 0.65 -9.74
C SER A 787 13.67 -0.07 -8.73
N ARG A 788 14.14 -1.27 -9.06
CA ARG A 788 14.96 -2.11 -8.19
C ARG A 788 16.38 -1.58 -8.08
N ASN A 789 17.01 -1.88 -6.95
CA ASN A 789 18.45 -1.72 -6.80
C ASN A 789 19.18 -2.78 -7.64
N TYR A 790 20.43 -2.51 -8.02
CA TYR A 790 21.19 -3.39 -8.89
C TYR A 790 22.69 -3.31 -8.58
N GLY A 791 23.38 -4.40 -8.90
CA GLY A 791 24.83 -4.44 -9.05
C GLY A 791 25.23 -4.16 -10.50
N CYS A 792 26.42 -3.60 -10.68
CA CYS A 792 27.02 -3.39 -11.99
C CYS A 792 28.54 -3.62 -11.89
N ASP A 793 29.16 -4.11 -12.97
CA ASP A 793 30.61 -4.16 -13.08
C ASP A 793 31.19 -2.76 -13.33
N TRP A 794 31.94 -2.25 -12.36
CA TRP A 794 32.56 -0.91 -12.43
C TRP A 794 33.68 -0.83 -13.47
N GLN A 795 34.31 -1.95 -13.83
CA GLN A 795 35.34 -1.97 -14.86
C GLN A 795 34.73 -1.71 -16.24
N VAL A 796 33.50 -2.16 -16.49
CA VAL A 796 32.77 -1.87 -17.73
C VAL A 796 32.46 -0.39 -17.84
N ILE A 797 31.97 0.23 -16.75
CA ILE A 797 31.74 1.68 -16.69
C ILE A 797 33.04 2.44 -16.98
N TYR A 798 34.13 2.10 -16.29
CA TYR A 798 35.44 2.73 -16.50
C TYR A 798 35.91 2.64 -17.95
N ASN A 799 35.78 1.47 -18.58
CA ASN A 799 36.21 1.26 -19.97
C ASN A 799 35.43 2.15 -20.95
N GLU A 800 34.11 2.30 -20.76
CA GLU A 800 33.31 3.19 -21.61
C GLU A 800 33.63 4.66 -21.36
N VAL A 801 33.88 5.06 -20.10
CA VAL A 801 34.35 6.40 -19.75
C VAL A 801 35.68 6.71 -20.44
N MET A 802 36.65 5.80 -20.42
CA MET A 802 37.95 5.99 -21.07
C MET A 802 37.83 6.14 -22.58
N LYS A 803 36.99 5.33 -23.25
CA LYS A 803 36.74 5.47 -24.70
C LYS A 803 36.18 6.86 -25.05
N ILE A 804 35.29 7.40 -24.21
CA ILE A 804 34.77 8.76 -24.37
C ILE A 804 35.90 9.77 -24.22
N LEU A 805 36.70 9.66 -23.17
CA LEU A 805 37.78 10.61 -22.87
C LEU A 805 38.86 10.64 -23.95
N GLU A 806 39.28 9.49 -24.45
CA GLU A 806 40.25 9.40 -25.56
C GLU A 806 39.74 10.14 -26.80
N ASN A 807 38.45 10.01 -27.12
CA ASN A 807 37.83 10.72 -28.24
C ASN A 807 37.78 12.24 -28.00
N LEU A 808 37.36 12.66 -26.80
CA LEU A 808 37.33 14.08 -26.41
C LEU A 808 38.74 14.71 -26.44
N GLN A 809 39.75 14.00 -25.96
CA GLN A 809 41.13 14.47 -25.97
C GLN A 809 41.66 14.64 -27.40
N ARG A 810 41.39 13.68 -28.29
CA ARG A 810 41.73 13.80 -29.73
C ARG A 810 41.06 15.02 -30.37
N LYS A 811 39.78 15.25 -30.09
CA LYS A 811 39.05 16.43 -30.59
C LYS A 811 39.63 17.75 -30.06
N ARG A 812 39.97 17.82 -28.76
CA ARG A 812 40.59 19.01 -28.16
C ARG A 812 41.96 19.34 -28.77
N ILE A 813 42.77 18.32 -29.07
CA ILE A 813 44.07 18.49 -29.74
C ILE A 813 43.85 19.00 -31.16
N ALA A 814 42.92 18.41 -31.92
CA ALA A 814 42.62 18.82 -33.29
C ALA A 814 42.15 20.29 -33.38
N VAL A 815 41.30 20.74 -32.45
CA VAL A 815 40.83 22.14 -32.38
C VAL A 815 41.95 23.10 -31.99
N ARG A 816 42.91 22.70 -31.14
CA ARG A 816 44.07 23.54 -30.81
C ARG A 816 45.10 23.63 -31.93
N SER A 817 45.10 22.66 -32.84
CA SER A 817 46.00 22.62 -34.00
C SER A 817 45.45 23.27 -35.27
N ALA A 818 44.14 23.56 -35.30
CA ALA A 818 43.44 24.28 -36.36
C ALA A 818 43.26 25.75 -35.95
#